data_AF-A0AAD4SZ50-F1
#
_entry.id   AF-A0AAD4SZ50-F1
#
_cell.length_a   1.000
_cell.length_b   1.000
_cell.length_c   1.000
_cell.angle_alpha   90.00
_cell.angle_beta   90.00
_cell.angle_gamma   90.00
#
_symmetry.space_group_name_H-M   'P 1'
#
loop_
_entity.id
_entity.type
_entity.pdbx_description
1 polymer ?
#
loop_
_entity_poly.entity_id
_entity_poly.type
_entity_poly.pdbx_seq_one_letter_code
_entity_poly.pdbx_strand_id
1 'polypeptide(L)'
;MASRTSDLLVQFQPDGKLNLNSLGEYAKEHVHGFPSSPVQIGLKQFGYGQSNPTYLMEVSSTEGGTEVVKKRYVVRKKPPGKLLQSAHAVEREFQVLEALRVHTQVPVPKVFCLCTDSSIIGTPFYIMEYLEGRIYLNPKLPGVTPEKRNAIYHATAKTLASLHSVNVDSIGLGKFGRRNDYCKRQVERWGKQYMISTSEGKPPRDPKMLELASWLQQHIPLEDSTGGLVHGDFRIDNLVFHPVEDKVIGILDWELSTLGNQMCDVAYSTMPYVMDVTDDNTESPGGFETTGIPDGIPSLAEFLAEYCSLTGKPWPAVDWKFYVALSLFRGASIYAGVYNRWILGNASGGKRAQVAGKLGTIVIDCAYTYIRRKSVLPDHPPSGHLFAATKPKQFSTESEGLSKDSGKFVPRRKILELRNKLLKFMQNRIYPMESKFSELAQSNMRWTVHPEEENLKELAKREGLWNLWIPLDSAARAKKLLFDDAEHTPGNGNNLFGAGLSNLEYGYLCEIMGRSVWAPQVFNCGAPDTGNMEVLLRYGTKKQQQEWLIPLLEGKIRSAFAMTEPQVASSDATNIECSISRQGDSYIINGTKWWTSGAMDPRCRLLIVMGKTDFHAAKHKQQSMILVDMKTPGVHVKRPLMVFGFDDAPHGHAELVFENVRVPANNILLGEGRGFEIAQGRLGPGRLHHCMRLIGAAERGMQIMAQRALQRRVFGKLIAEQGSFLSDMAKCRVELEKTRLLVLEAADQLDRLGNKKARGILAMAKVAAPNMALEVLDRAIQVHGGAGVSSDTVLAHLWVTARTLRIADGPDEVHLGTIAKLELQRAKL
;
A
#
# COMPACT_ATOMS: atom_id res chain seq x y z
N MET A 1 -19.52 5.41 -29.50
CA MET A 1 -20.51 4.98 -28.51
C MET A 1 -20.08 3.64 -27.94
N ALA A 2 -20.38 3.36 -26.67
CA ALA A 2 -20.14 2.03 -26.10
C ALA A 2 -21.17 1.05 -26.66
N SER A 3 -20.75 -0.16 -27.03
CA SER A 3 -21.67 -1.24 -27.34
C SER A 3 -22.01 -1.98 -26.05
N ARG A 4 -23.28 -2.30 -25.81
CA ARG A 4 -23.60 -3.26 -24.74
C ARG A 4 -23.09 -4.63 -25.16
N THR A 5 -22.75 -5.48 -24.20
CA THR A 5 -22.31 -6.86 -24.49
C THR A 5 -23.36 -7.65 -25.30
N SER A 6 -24.65 -7.31 -25.17
CA SER A 6 -25.75 -7.85 -25.97
C SER A 6 -25.75 -7.40 -27.44
N ASP A 7 -25.21 -6.22 -27.73
CA ASP A 7 -25.27 -5.60 -29.06
C ASP A 7 -24.21 -6.17 -30.00
N LEU A 8 -23.25 -6.94 -29.46
CA LEU A 8 -22.19 -7.61 -30.21
C LEU A 8 -22.62 -9.00 -30.74
N LEU A 9 -23.87 -9.39 -30.50
CA LEU A 9 -24.40 -10.68 -30.92
C LEU A 9 -24.83 -10.63 -32.39
N VAL A 10 -24.40 -11.62 -33.15
CA VAL A 10 -24.86 -11.87 -34.53
C VAL A 10 -25.70 -13.14 -34.57
N GLN A 11 -26.65 -13.21 -35.51
CA GLN A 11 -27.44 -14.41 -35.72
C GLN A 11 -26.51 -15.58 -36.08
N PHE A 12 -26.62 -16.66 -35.31
CA PHE A 12 -25.90 -17.89 -35.54
C PHE A 12 -26.59 -18.65 -36.69
N GLN A 13 -25.88 -18.88 -37.80
CA GLN A 13 -26.27 -19.90 -38.76
C GLN A 13 -25.65 -21.24 -38.29
N PRO A 14 -26.48 -22.23 -37.92
CA PRO A 14 -25.96 -23.49 -37.43
C PRO A 14 -25.31 -24.27 -38.57
N ASP A 15 -23.98 -24.39 -38.55
CA ASP A 15 -23.23 -25.27 -39.46
C ASP A 15 -23.42 -26.78 -39.13
N GLY A 16 -24.54 -27.16 -38.50
CA GLY A 16 -24.90 -28.56 -38.19
C GLY A 16 -24.03 -29.30 -37.16
N LYS A 17 -23.07 -28.63 -36.50
CA LYS A 17 -22.02 -29.30 -35.69
C LYS A 17 -22.10 -29.14 -34.16
N LEU A 18 -23.00 -28.31 -33.62
CA LEU A 18 -23.12 -28.07 -32.17
C LEU A 18 -24.36 -28.78 -31.63
N ASN A 19 -24.16 -29.88 -30.88
CA ASN A 19 -25.26 -30.61 -30.24
C ASN A 19 -25.75 -29.87 -28.99
N LEU A 20 -26.83 -29.10 -29.15
CA LEU A 20 -27.40 -28.28 -28.07
C LEU A 20 -27.97 -29.11 -26.92
N ASN A 21 -28.48 -30.32 -27.20
CA ASN A 21 -29.02 -31.20 -26.17
C ASN A 21 -27.89 -31.72 -25.26
N SER A 22 -26.80 -32.22 -25.86
CA SER A 22 -25.63 -32.68 -25.11
C SER A 22 -24.97 -31.55 -24.31
N LEU A 23 -24.91 -30.34 -24.86
CA LEU A 23 -24.44 -29.16 -24.13
C LEU A 23 -25.33 -28.82 -22.92
N GLY A 24 -26.65 -28.89 -23.10
CA GLY A 24 -27.63 -28.62 -22.06
C GLY A 24 -27.56 -29.62 -20.90
N GLU A 25 -27.50 -30.92 -21.19
CA GLU A 25 -27.36 -31.96 -20.17
C GLU A 25 -26.03 -31.84 -19.42
N TYR A 26 -24.93 -31.60 -20.14
CA TYR A 26 -23.63 -31.38 -19.52
C TYR A 26 -23.65 -30.17 -18.56
N ALA A 27 -24.24 -29.04 -18.99
CA ALA A 27 -24.35 -27.84 -18.18
C ALA A 27 -25.22 -28.06 -16.93
N LYS A 28 -26.32 -28.82 -17.06
CA LYS A 28 -27.19 -29.16 -15.93
C LYS A 28 -26.47 -29.97 -14.85
N GLU A 29 -25.61 -30.89 -15.25
CA GLU A 29 -24.83 -31.72 -14.31
C GLU A 29 -23.66 -30.95 -13.68
N HIS A 30 -23.00 -30.05 -14.43
CA HIS A 30 -21.72 -29.46 -14.04
C HIS A 30 -21.78 -27.98 -13.62
N VAL A 31 -22.87 -27.25 -13.92
CA VAL A 31 -23.02 -25.82 -13.55
C VAL A 31 -23.96 -25.70 -12.35
N HIS A 32 -23.41 -25.35 -11.19
CA HIS A 32 -24.19 -25.17 -9.98
C HIS A 32 -25.26 -24.07 -10.14
N GLY A 33 -26.52 -24.40 -9.89
CA GLY A 33 -27.66 -23.49 -10.03
C GLY A 33 -28.18 -23.33 -11.46
N PHE A 34 -27.80 -24.23 -12.37
CA PHE A 34 -28.40 -24.32 -13.70
C PHE A 34 -29.90 -24.68 -13.60
N PRO A 35 -30.80 -24.08 -14.42
CA PRO A 35 -32.24 -24.33 -14.33
C PRO A 35 -32.62 -25.81 -14.50
N SER A 36 -33.56 -26.27 -13.66
CA SER A 36 -34.17 -27.60 -13.72
C SER A 36 -35.23 -27.66 -14.85
N SER A 37 -35.36 -28.82 -15.49
CA SER A 37 -36.25 -29.12 -16.65
C SER A 37 -37.71 -28.63 -16.51
N PRO A 38 -38.39 -28.22 -17.61
CA PRO A 38 -37.93 -28.16 -19.00
C PRO A 38 -37.16 -26.87 -19.31
N VAL A 39 -36.10 -27.01 -20.10
CA VAL A 39 -35.19 -25.91 -20.46
C VAL A 39 -35.15 -25.73 -21.98
N GLN A 40 -35.44 -24.52 -22.46
CA GLN A 40 -35.19 -24.12 -23.84
C GLN A 40 -33.84 -23.39 -23.91
N ILE A 41 -32.95 -23.85 -24.79
CA ILE A 41 -31.61 -23.28 -24.99
C ILE A 41 -31.54 -22.56 -26.34
N GLY A 42 -31.16 -21.29 -26.32
CA GLY A 42 -30.82 -20.51 -27.51
C GLY A 42 -29.34 -20.14 -27.54
N LEU A 43 -28.67 -20.33 -28.68
CA LEU A 43 -27.30 -19.84 -28.90
C LEU A 43 -27.29 -18.63 -29.84
N LYS A 44 -26.49 -17.62 -29.48
CA LYS A 44 -26.10 -16.50 -30.34
C LYS A 44 -24.59 -16.39 -30.36
N GLN A 45 -23.99 -16.06 -31.50
CA GLN A 45 -22.53 -15.92 -31.59
C GLN A 45 -22.13 -14.47 -31.35
N PHE A 46 -21.01 -14.25 -30.67
CA PHE A 46 -20.41 -12.91 -30.61
C PHE A 46 -19.71 -12.64 -31.96
N GLY A 47 -20.13 -11.59 -32.66
CA GLY A 47 -19.66 -11.25 -34.00
C GLY A 47 -18.37 -10.42 -34.04
N TYR A 48 -17.86 -10.01 -32.88
CA TYR A 48 -16.66 -9.20 -32.73
C TYR A 48 -15.59 -9.97 -31.92
N GLY A 49 -14.35 -9.96 -32.41
CA GLY A 49 -13.22 -10.74 -31.88
C GLY A 49 -12.76 -11.85 -32.84
N GLN A 50 -11.45 -12.02 -33.05
CA GLN A 50 -10.87 -13.03 -33.95
C GLN A 50 -10.34 -14.29 -33.22
N SER A 51 -10.79 -14.51 -31.99
CA SER A 51 -10.32 -15.60 -31.11
C SER A 51 -11.22 -16.87 -31.21
N ASN A 52 -11.04 -17.80 -30.26
CA ASN A 52 -11.81 -19.02 -30.08
C ASN A 52 -13.32 -18.78 -30.19
N PRO A 53 -14.07 -19.63 -30.94
CA PRO A 53 -15.51 -19.46 -31.09
C PRO A 53 -16.23 -19.32 -29.74
N THR A 54 -16.94 -18.21 -29.58
CA THR A 54 -17.57 -17.80 -28.33
C THR A 54 -19.06 -17.53 -28.57
N TYR A 55 -19.92 -18.13 -27.74
CA TYR A 55 -21.37 -18.11 -27.89
C TYR A 55 -22.06 -17.65 -26.60
N LEU A 56 -23.08 -16.82 -26.71
CA LEU A 56 -24.06 -16.58 -25.64
C LEU A 56 -25.05 -17.74 -25.63
N MET A 57 -25.19 -18.37 -24.47
CA MET A 57 -26.21 -19.38 -24.17
C MET A 57 -27.31 -18.75 -23.31
N GLU A 58 -28.47 -18.53 -23.92
CA GLU A 58 -29.69 -18.11 -23.22
C GLU A 58 -30.49 -19.35 -22.84
N VAL A 59 -30.85 -19.44 -21.56
CA VAL A 59 -31.49 -20.61 -20.95
C VAL A 59 -32.80 -20.16 -20.33
N SER A 60 -33.92 -20.61 -20.87
CA SER A 60 -35.27 -20.30 -20.37
C SER A 60 -35.90 -21.55 -19.75
N SER A 61 -36.45 -21.45 -18.54
CA SER A 61 -37.23 -22.53 -17.91
C SER A 61 -38.72 -22.20 -17.88
N THR A 62 -39.56 -23.21 -18.16
CA THR A 62 -41.02 -23.09 -18.11
C THR A 62 -41.58 -23.79 -16.88
N GLU A 63 -42.40 -23.09 -16.09
CA GLU A 63 -43.14 -23.65 -14.97
C GLU A 63 -44.63 -23.31 -15.20
N GLY A 64 -45.51 -24.31 -15.27
CA GLY A 64 -46.94 -24.09 -15.54
C GLY A 64 -47.29 -23.45 -16.90
N GLY A 65 -46.41 -23.52 -17.90
CA GLY A 65 -46.64 -22.94 -19.24
C GLY A 65 -46.29 -21.46 -19.38
N THR A 66 -45.73 -20.83 -18.33
CA THR A 66 -45.22 -19.44 -18.37
C THR A 66 -43.69 -19.43 -18.27
N GLU A 67 -43.02 -18.53 -18.99
CA GLU A 67 -41.56 -18.37 -18.93
C GLU A 67 -41.17 -17.70 -17.60
N VAL A 68 -40.40 -18.39 -16.74
CA VAL A 68 -40.16 -17.94 -15.35
C VAL A 68 -38.78 -17.31 -15.15
N VAL A 69 -37.73 -17.87 -15.77
CA VAL A 69 -36.34 -17.37 -15.57
C VAL A 69 -35.54 -17.50 -16.86
N LYS A 70 -34.99 -16.38 -17.34
CA LYS A 70 -34.01 -16.35 -18.43
C LYS A 70 -32.60 -16.13 -17.86
N LYS A 71 -31.79 -17.19 -17.80
CA LYS A 71 -30.37 -17.11 -17.40
C LYS A 71 -29.47 -17.03 -18.64
N ARG A 72 -28.31 -16.38 -18.49
CA ARG A 72 -27.32 -16.20 -19.57
C ARG A 72 -25.95 -16.71 -19.14
N TYR A 73 -25.31 -17.44 -20.04
CA TYR A 73 -23.97 -17.99 -19.88
C TYR A 73 -23.17 -17.77 -21.16
N VAL A 74 -21.84 -17.86 -21.08
CA VAL A 74 -20.97 -17.83 -22.26
C VAL A 74 -20.29 -19.18 -22.43
N VAL A 75 -20.35 -19.72 -23.64
CA VAL A 75 -19.67 -20.96 -24.03
C VAL A 75 -18.51 -20.59 -24.94
N ARG A 76 -17.29 -20.90 -24.51
CA ARG A 76 -16.07 -20.69 -25.32
C ARG A 76 -15.47 -22.04 -25.66
N LYS A 77 -15.30 -22.30 -26.95
CA LYS A 77 -14.88 -23.62 -27.45
C LYS A 77 -13.64 -23.53 -28.31
N LYS A 78 -12.88 -24.61 -28.36
CA LYS A 78 -11.71 -24.73 -29.23
C LYS A 78 -12.14 -24.77 -30.72
N PRO A 79 -11.43 -24.11 -31.65
CA PRO A 79 -11.74 -24.14 -33.07
C PRO A 79 -11.62 -25.58 -33.63
N PRO A 80 -12.43 -25.94 -34.63
CA PRO A 80 -12.30 -27.26 -35.28
C PRO A 80 -11.06 -27.31 -36.19
N GLY A 81 -10.48 -28.50 -36.37
CA GLY A 81 -9.40 -28.77 -37.34
C GLY A 81 -8.02 -29.10 -36.72
N LYS A 82 -7.03 -29.38 -37.58
CA LYS A 82 -5.62 -29.58 -37.16
C LYS A 82 -5.01 -28.23 -36.81
N LEU A 83 -4.87 -27.96 -35.51
CA LEU A 83 -4.29 -26.73 -34.98
C LEU A 83 -2.81 -26.92 -34.63
N LEU A 84 -2.04 -25.84 -34.62
CA LEU A 84 -0.66 -25.84 -34.14
C LEU A 84 -0.62 -26.22 -32.65
N GLN A 85 0.40 -26.97 -32.23
CA GLN A 85 0.59 -27.36 -30.84
C GLN A 85 0.62 -26.11 -29.94
N SER A 86 -0.16 -26.12 -28.84
CA SER A 86 -0.38 -25.00 -27.89
C SER A 86 -1.19 -23.78 -28.37
N ALA A 87 -1.62 -23.74 -29.63
CA ALA A 87 -2.59 -22.71 -30.08
C ALA A 87 -4.02 -23.09 -29.64
N HIS A 88 -4.84 -22.10 -29.28
CA HIS A 88 -6.25 -22.28 -28.92
C HIS A 88 -6.51 -23.27 -27.77
N ALA A 89 -5.68 -23.24 -26.74
CA ALA A 89 -5.81 -24.10 -25.56
C ALA A 89 -6.81 -23.51 -24.55
N VAL A 90 -8.10 -23.76 -24.75
CA VAL A 90 -9.19 -23.29 -23.88
C VAL A 90 -9.05 -23.75 -22.43
N GLU A 91 -8.32 -24.85 -22.19
CA GLU A 91 -8.00 -25.37 -20.86
C GLU A 91 -7.07 -24.41 -20.09
N ARG A 92 -6.12 -23.77 -20.78
CA ARG A 92 -5.23 -22.77 -20.19
C ARG A 92 -5.98 -21.49 -19.84
N GLU A 93 -6.92 -21.08 -20.69
CA GLU A 93 -7.80 -19.93 -20.43
C GLU A 93 -8.67 -20.19 -19.18
N PHE A 94 -9.27 -21.37 -19.08
CA PHE A 94 -10.02 -21.78 -17.89
C PHE A 94 -9.16 -21.72 -16.62
N GLN A 95 -7.94 -22.28 -16.66
CA GLN A 95 -7.02 -22.31 -15.53
C GLN A 95 -6.68 -20.91 -15.00
N VAL A 96 -6.35 -19.95 -15.89
CA VAL A 96 -6.00 -18.59 -15.46
C VAL A 96 -7.21 -17.82 -14.95
N LEU A 97 -8.37 -17.96 -15.59
CA LEU A 97 -9.61 -17.33 -15.16
C LEU A 97 -10.05 -17.83 -13.78
N GLU A 98 -10.00 -19.15 -13.55
CA GLU A 98 -10.33 -19.76 -12.26
C GLU A 98 -9.37 -19.27 -11.16
N ALA A 99 -8.06 -19.36 -11.39
CA ALA A 99 -7.04 -18.95 -10.43
C ALA A 99 -7.19 -17.47 -10.03
N LEU A 100 -7.39 -16.58 -11.02
CA LEU A 100 -7.60 -15.16 -10.76
C LEU A 100 -8.90 -14.90 -10.00
N ARG A 101 -10.00 -15.56 -10.39
CA ARG A 101 -11.31 -15.36 -9.77
C ARG A 101 -11.37 -15.82 -8.31
N VAL A 102 -10.70 -16.94 -8.00
CA VAL A 102 -10.74 -17.56 -6.68
C VAL A 102 -9.81 -16.86 -5.70
N HIS A 103 -8.63 -16.44 -6.16
CA HIS A 103 -7.55 -15.99 -5.26
C HIS A 103 -7.25 -14.49 -5.33
N THR A 104 -7.91 -13.73 -6.22
CA THR A 104 -7.60 -12.31 -6.42
C THR A 104 -8.86 -11.46 -6.63
N GLN A 105 -8.69 -10.14 -6.61
CA GLN A 105 -9.72 -9.15 -6.96
C GLN A 105 -9.61 -8.67 -8.42
N VAL A 106 -8.80 -9.33 -9.26
CA VAL A 106 -8.70 -8.98 -10.68
C VAL A 106 -10.06 -9.24 -11.34
N PRO A 107 -10.64 -8.26 -12.06
CA PRO A 107 -11.97 -8.43 -12.64
C PRO A 107 -11.90 -9.42 -13.81
N VAL A 108 -12.38 -10.64 -13.61
CA VAL A 108 -12.51 -11.69 -14.63
C VAL A 108 -13.87 -12.37 -14.51
N PRO A 109 -14.46 -12.86 -15.62
CA PRO A 109 -15.71 -13.62 -15.56
C PRO A 109 -15.52 -14.90 -14.74
N LYS A 110 -16.53 -15.26 -13.95
CA LYS A 110 -16.53 -16.57 -13.27
C LYS A 110 -16.59 -17.69 -14.30
N VAL A 111 -15.65 -18.62 -14.25
CA VAL A 111 -15.76 -19.89 -14.99
C VAL A 111 -16.53 -20.90 -14.15
N PHE A 112 -17.40 -21.68 -14.79
CA PHE A 112 -18.27 -22.66 -14.12
C PHE A 112 -17.76 -24.09 -14.27
N CYS A 113 -17.42 -24.51 -15.48
CA CYS A 113 -16.93 -25.86 -15.75
C CYS A 113 -16.11 -25.91 -17.05
N LEU A 114 -15.15 -26.83 -17.10
CA LEU A 114 -14.36 -27.19 -18.29
C LEU A 114 -14.76 -28.60 -18.75
N CYS A 115 -14.96 -28.77 -20.06
CA CYS A 115 -15.18 -30.06 -20.71
C CYS A 115 -14.05 -30.33 -21.69
N THR A 116 -13.29 -31.40 -21.45
CA THR A 116 -12.22 -31.87 -22.34
C THR A 116 -12.67 -33.01 -23.25
N ASP A 117 -13.85 -33.60 -22.98
CA ASP A 117 -14.43 -34.63 -23.82
C ASP A 117 -15.04 -34.02 -25.10
N SER A 118 -14.35 -34.26 -26.22
CA SER A 118 -14.79 -33.77 -27.53
C SER A 118 -16.04 -34.49 -28.04
N SER A 119 -16.50 -35.58 -27.41
CA SER A 119 -17.73 -36.28 -27.79
C SER A 119 -19.00 -35.45 -27.54
N ILE A 120 -18.96 -34.51 -26.59
CA ILE A 120 -20.14 -33.75 -26.15
C ILE A 120 -20.62 -32.75 -27.21
N ILE A 121 -19.73 -31.89 -27.73
CA ILE A 121 -20.06 -30.90 -28.78
C ILE A 121 -19.03 -30.85 -29.93
N GLY A 122 -18.22 -31.90 -30.07
CA GLY A 122 -17.22 -32.03 -31.14
C GLY A 122 -15.86 -31.38 -30.86
N THR A 123 -15.66 -30.72 -29.72
CA THR A 123 -14.41 -30.04 -29.34
C THR A 123 -14.40 -29.68 -27.85
N PRO A 124 -13.24 -29.52 -27.18
CA PRO A 124 -13.18 -29.03 -25.81
C PRO A 124 -13.76 -27.61 -25.67
N PHE A 125 -14.40 -27.35 -24.54
CA PHE A 125 -15.04 -26.06 -24.24
C PHE A 125 -15.14 -25.79 -22.75
N TYR A 126 -15.38 -24.55 -22.37
CA TYR A 126 -15.77 -24.20 -21.01
C TYR A 126 -16.97 -23.24 -20.99
N ILE A 127 -17.69 -23.26 -19.87
CA ILE A 127 -18.83 -22.37 -19.62
C ILE A 127 -18.41 -21.33 -18.59
N MET A 128 -18.71 -20.06 -18.85
CA MET A 128 -18.41 -18.94 -17.95
C MET A 128 -19.59 -17.97 -17.84
N GLU A 129 -19.46 -17.04 -16.91
CA GLU A 129 -20.38 -15.96 -16.63
C GLU A 129 -20.53 -15.03 -17.82
N TYR A 130 -21.78 -14.68 -18.13
CA TYR A 130 -22.08 -13.57 -19.02
C TYR A 130 -22.03 -12.27 -18.24
N LEU A 131 -21.07 -11.40 -18.56
CA LEU A 131 -20.97 -10.07 -17.96
C LEU A 131 -21.85 -9.09 -18.74
N GLU A 132 -22.91 -8.62 -18.10
CA GLU A 132 -23.75 -7.54 -18.65
C GLU A 132 -23.05 -6.20 -18.42
N GLY A 133 -22.61 -5.55 -19.52
CA GLY A 133 -21.74 -4.38 -19.44
C GLY A 133 -21.60 -3.62 -20.74
N ARG A 134 -20.65 -2.68 -20.76
CA ARG A 134 -20.27 -1.82 -21.88
C ARG A 134 -18.89 -2.20 -22.40
N ILE A 135 -18.71 -2.27 -23.71
CA ILE A 135 -17.40 -2.45 -24.35
C ILE A 135 -17.15 -1.27 -25.29
N TYR A 136 -15.92 -0.77 -25.27
CA TYR A 136 -15.48 0.36 -26.07
C TYR A 136 -14.58 -0.08 -27.21
N LEU A 137 -15.18 -0.37 -28.37
CA LEU A 137 -14.46 -0.85 -29.56
C LEU A 137 -13.46 0.16 -30.14
N ASN A 138 -13.76 1.46 -29.99
CA ASN A 138 -12.90 2.53 -30.47
C ASN A 138 -12.19 3.20 -29.28
N PRO A 139 -10.85 3.21 -29.23
CA PRO A 139 -10.09 3.76 -28.11
C PRO A 139 -10.20 5.29 -28.00
N LYS A 140 -10.68 6.00 -29.04
CA LYS A 140 -11.00 7.44 -28.97
C LYS A 140 -12.29 7.74 -28.18
N LEU A 141 -13.06 6.71 -27.82
CA LEU A 141 -14.30 6.82 -27.04
C LEU A 141 -15.28 7.87 -27.61
N PRO A 142 -15.71 7.74 -28.89
CA PRO A 142 -16.58 8.74 -29.52
C PRO A 142 -17.95 8.80 -28.83
N GLY A 143 -18.45 10.01 -28.62
CA GLY A 143 -19.71 10.26 -27.90
C GLY A 143 -19.65 10.10 -26.37
N VAL A 144 -18.46 9.95 -25.79
CA VAL A 144 -18.23 9.98 -24.34
C VAL A 144 -17.67 11.34 -23.96
N THR A 145 -18.13 11.92 -22.85
CA THR A 145 -17.65 13.23 -22.38
C THR A 145 -16.19 13.15 -21.92
N PRO A 146 -15.40 14.24 -21.99
CA PRO A 146 -14.00 14.24 -21.56
C PRO A 146 -13.77 13.67 -20.15
N GLU A 147 -14.63 14.01 -19.19
CA GLU A 147 -14.52 13.54 -17.80
C GLU A 147 -14.67 12.02 -17.71
N LYS A 148 -15.61 11.46 -18.48
CA LYS A 148 -15.81 10.01 -18.54
C LYS A 148 -14.71 9.30 -19.31
N ARG A 149 -14.16 9.91 -20.37
CA ARG A 149 -12.98 9.35 -21.06
C ARG A 149 -11.80 9.23 -20.11
N ASN A 150 -11.57 10.27 -19.30
CA ASN A 150 -10.55 10.28 -18.28
C ASN A 150 -10.77 9.13 -17.28
N ALA A 151 -11.97 9.02 -16.71
CA ALA A 151 -12.32 7.95 -15.78
C ALA A 151 -12.14 6.54 -16.37
N ILE A 152 -12.51 6.34 -17.65
CA ILE A 152 -12.36 5.06 -18.36
C ILE A 152 -10.89 4.68 -18.56
N TYR A 153 -10.03 5.62 -18.96
CA TYR A 153 -8.60 5.35 -19.12
C TYR A 153 -7.91 5.12 -17.76
N HIS A 154 -8.32 5.84 -16.71
CA HIS A 154 -7.90 5.56 -15.34
C HIS A 154 -8.30 4.15 -14.88
N ALA A 155 -9.54 3.74 -15.14
CA ALA A 155 -10.01 2.39 -14.82
C ALA A 155 -9.25 1.32 -15.62
N THR A 156 -8.87 1.61 -16.86
CA THR A 156 -8.03 0.75 -17.71
C THR A 156 -6.64 0.56 -17.11
N ALA A 157 -5.96 1.66 -16.75
CA ALA A 157 -4.63 1.63 -16.11
C ALA A 157 -4.66 0.89 -14.77
N LYS A 158 -5.68 1.16 -13.93
CA LYS A 158 -5.89 0.46 -12.65
C LYS A 158 -6.12 -1.03 -12.81
N THR A 159 -6.88 -1.43 -13.81
CA THR A 159 -7.16 -2.84 -14.10
C THR A 159 -5.90 -3.57 -14.55
N LEU A 160 -5.12 -2.96 -15.45
CA LEU A 160 -3.84 -3.51 -15.89
C LEU A 160 -2.84 -3.63 -14.72
N ALA A 161 -2.75 -2.60 -13.88
CA ALA A 161 -1.90 -2.61 -12.69
C ALA A 161 -2.32 -3.69 -11.68
N SER A 162 -3.63 -3.89 -11.49
CA SER A 162 -4.18 -4.95 -10.63
C SER A 162 -3.77 -6.33 -11.14
N LEU A 163 -3.92 -6.59 -12.44
CA LEU A 163 -3.46 -7.83 -13.08
C LEU A 163 -1.96 -8.06 -12.85
N HIS A 164 -1.14 -7.04 -13.08
CA HIS A 164 0.31 -7.16 -12.95
C HIS A 164 0.82 -7.26 -11.51
N SER A 165 -0.02 -6.95 -10.52
CA SER A 165 0.32 -7.07 -9.10
C SER A 165 0.08 -8.48 -8.54
N VAL A 166 -0.48 -9.40 -9.34
CA VAL A 166 -0.78 -10.77 -8.91
C VAL A 166 0.49 -11.57 -8.66
N ASN A 167 0.59 -12.18 -7.47
CA ASN A 167 1.60 -13.19 -7.19
C ASN A 167 1.15 -14.55 -7.76
N VAL A 168 1.71 -14.89 -8.93
CA VAL A 168 1.36 -16.10 -9.68
C VAL A 168 1.69 -17.39 -8.92
N ASP A 169 2.68 -17.39 -8.02
CA ASP A 169 3.04 -18.56 -7.24
C ASP A 169 2.00 -18.87 -6.17
N SER A 170 1.49 -17.83 -5.49
CA SER A 170 0.47 -18.01 -4.45
C SER A 170 -0.89 -18.45 -4.98
N ILE A 171 -1.15 -18.28 -6.28
CA ILE A 171 -2.43 -18.63 -6.91
C ILE A 171 -2.34 -19.87 -7.82
N GLY A 172 -1.25 -20.65 -7.73
CA GLY A 172 -1.10 -21.89 -8.48
C GLY A 172 -0.73 -21.73 -9.96
N LEU A 173 -0.41 -20.51 -10.41
CA LEU A 173 0.05 -20.23 -11.78
C LEU A 173 1.57 -20.22 -11.93
N GLY A 174 2.32 -20.68 -10.91
CA GLY A 174 3.78 -20.61 -10.91
C GLY A 174 4.46 -21.31 -12.09
N LYS A 175 3.81 -22.34 -12.66
CA LYS A 175 4.24 -23.11 -13.85
C LYS A 175 3.45 -22.80 -15.12
N PHE A 176 2.68 -21.71 -15.14
CA PHE A 176 1.78 -21.37 -16.26
C PHE A 176 2.54 -21.03 -17.56
N GLY A 177 3.80 -20.58 -17.46
CA GLY A 177 4.67 -20.27 -18.58
C GLY A 177 6.13 -20.09 -18.14
N ARG A 178 7.02 -19.83 -19.09
CA ARG A 178 8.45 -19.57 -18.80
C ARG A 178 8.66 -18.09 -18.45
N ARG A 179 9.19 -17.80 -17.26
CA ARG A 179 9.36 -16.42 -16.75
C ARG A 179 10.48 -15.64 -17.42
N ASN A 180 11.67 -16.23 -17.49
CA ASN A 180 12.89 -15.52 -17.87
C ASN A 180 13.05 -15.47 -19.38
N ASP A 181 13.68 -14.44 -19.92
CA ASP A 181 13.96 -14.24 -21.36
C ASP A 181 12.69 -14.06 -22.19
N TYR A 182 11.64 -13.44 -21.63
CA TYR A 182 10.35 -13.33 -22.32
C TYR A 182 10.48 -12.51 -23.61
N CYS A 183 10.97 -11.29 -23.52
CA CYS A 183 11.19 -10.39 -24.65
C CYS A 183 12.14 -11.03 -25.67
N LYS A 184 13.25 -11.64 -25.22
CA LYS A 184 14.16 -12.38 -26.10
C LYS A 184 13.42 -13.43 -26.94
N ARG A 185 12.63 -14.29 -26.29
CA ARG A 185 11.85 -15.33 -26.97
C ARG A 185 10.80 -14.75 -27.91
N GLN A 186 10.18 -13.62 -27.57
CA GLN A 186 9.22 -12.97 -28.45
C GLN A 186 9.91 -12.47 -29.72
N VAL A 187 11.07 -11.82 -29.60
CA VAL A 187 11.86 -11.35 -30.75
C VAL A 187 12.22 -12.51 -31.67
N GLU A 188 12.77 -13.60 -31.11
CA GLU A 188 13.13 -14.81 -31.87
C GLU A 188 11.92 -15.46 -32.56
N ARG A 189 10.81 -15.61 -31.83
CA ARG A 189 9.58 -16.23 -32.34
C ARG A 189 9.00 -15.43 -33.52
N TRP A 190 8.80 -14.13 -33.34
CA TRP A 190 8.19 -13.29 -34.37
C TRP A 190 9.13 -13.06 -35.55
N GLY A 191 10.44 -12.94 -35.31
CA GLY A 191 11.42 -12.89 -36.39
C GLY A 191 11.40 -14.17 -37.24
N LYS A 192 11.39 -15.34 -36.61
CA LYS A 192 11.26 -16.62 -37.33
C LYS A 192 9.95 -16.69 -38.12
N GLN A 193 8.84 -16.26 -37.53
CA GLN A 193 7.53 -16.23 -38.20
C GLN A 193 7.57 -15.34 -39.45
N TYR A 194 8.13 -14.12 -39.34
CA TYR A 194 8.27 -13.20 -40.46
C TYR A 194 9.13 -13.80 -41.58
N MET A 195 10.29 -14.38 -41.24
CA MET A 195 11.19 -15.02 -42.20
C MET A 195 10.53 -16.17 -42.96
N ILE A 196 9.71 -16.98 -42.27
CA ILE A 196 8.92 -18.04 -42.90
C ILE A 196 7.89 -17.44 -43.86
N SER A 197 7.21 -16.37 -43.48
CA SER A 197 6.19 -15.71 -44.29
C SER A 197 6.74 -14.95 -45.50
N THR A 198 8.05 -14.71 -45.55
CA THR A 198 8.75 -13.92 -46.58
C THR A 198 9.96 -14.68 -47.17
N SER A 199 9.87 -16.02 -47.22
CA SER A 199 10.88 -16.86 -47.89
C SER A 199 10.75 -16.79 -49.41
N GLU A 200 11.71 -17.36 -50.13
CA GLU A 200 11.68 -17.47 -51.58
C GLU A 200 10.34 -18.08 -52.07
N GLY A 201 9.70 -17.46 -53.06
CA GLY A 201 8.36 -17.81 -53.53
C GLY A 201 7.19 -17.22 -52.72
N LYS A 202 7.45 -16.30 -51.78
CA LYS A 202 6.44 -15.60 -50.95
C LYS A 202 6.62 -14.07 -51.03
N PRO A 203 5.82 -13.22 -50.32
CA PRO A 203 6.02 -11.77 -50.34
C PRO A 203 7.47 -11.36 -50.09
N PRO A 204 7.95 -10.29 -50.76
CA PRO A 204 9.32 -9.81 -50.59
C PRO A 204 9.57 -9.36 -49.15
N ARG A 205 10.81 -9.56 -48.69
CA ARG A 205 11.27 -9.08 -47.38
C ARG A 205 11.45 -7.58 -47.40
N ASP A 206 11.02 -6.93 -46.32
CA ASP A 206 11.32 -5.53 -46.09
C ASP A 206 12.66 -5.41 -45.34
N PRO A 207 13.68 -4.71 -45.89
CA PRO A 207 14.95 -4.49 -45.21
C PRO A 207 14.79 -3.84 -43.82
N LYS A 208 13.82 -2.94 -43.65
CA LYS A 208 13.57 -2.26 -42.37
C LYS A 208 13.13 -3.23 -41.28
N MET A 209 12.40 -4.29 -41.65
CA MET A 209 11.98 -5.33 -40.69
C MET A 209 13.16 -6.17 -40.21
N LEU A 210 14.15 -6.43 -41.08
CA LEU A 210 15.38 -7.13 -40.72
C LEU A 210 16.26 -6.29 -39.79
N GLU A 211 16.41 -5.00 -40.10
CA GLU A 211 17.09 -4.04 -39.23
C GLU A 211 16.39 -3.93 -37.86
N LEU A 212 15.06 -3.85 -37.85
CA LEU A 212 14.27 -3.81 -36.62
C LEU A 212 14.46 -5.08 -35.78
N ALA A 213 14.49 -6.26 -36.41
CA ALA A 213 14.78 -7.52 -35.71
C ALA A 213 16.18 -7.51 -35.08
N SER A 214 17.20 -7.05 -35.82
CA SER A 214 18.57 -6.92 -35.31
C SER A 214 18.64 -5.92 -34.15
N TRP A 215 17.97 -4.78 -34.27
CA TRP A 215 17.92 -3.75 -33.23
C TRP A 215 17.29 -4.29 -31.95
N LEU A 216 16.15 -4.98 -32.05
CA LEU A 216 15.48 -5.60 -30.91
C LEU A 216 16.37 -6.65 -30.23
N GLN A 217 17.12 -7.46 -30.98
CA GLN A 217 18.05 -8.44 -30.39
C GLN A 217 19.16 -7.79 -29.56
N GLN A 218 19.61 -6.58 -29.95
CA GLN A 218 20.68 -5.85 -29.28
C GLN A 218 20.20 -5.02 -28.08
N HIS A 219 18.89 -4.74 -27.98
CA HIS A 219 18.31 -3.82 -26.99
C HIS A 219 17.33 -4.51 -26.03
N ILE A 220 17.49 -5.83 -25.81
CA ILE A 220 16.66 -6.57 -24.86
C ILE A 220 16.84 -5.97 -23.45
N PRO A 221 15.75 -5.57 -22.76
CA PRO A 221 15.82 -4.97 -21.44
C PRO A 221 16.48 -5.89 -20.41
N LEU A 222 17.27 -5.33 -19.50
CA LEU A 222 17.96 -6.10 -18.43
C LEU A 222 16.96 -6.82 -17.51
N GLU A 223 15.78 -6.25 -17.30
CA GLU A 223 14.72 -6.80 -16.43
C GLU A 223 13.91 -7.96 -17.07
N ASP A 224 14.28 -8.43 -18.26
CA ASP A 224 13.59 -9.54 -18.96
C ASP A 224 13.66 -10.91 -18.22
N SER A 225 14.39 -10.96 -17.09
CA SER A 225 14.50 -12.15 -16.24
C SER A 225 13.49 -12.19 -15.08
N THR A 226 12.74 -11.11 -14.82
CA THR A 226 11.75 -11.04 -13.72
C THR A 226 10.33 -11.00 -14.28
N GLY A 227 9.77 -12.18 -14.58
CA GLY A 227 8.46 -12.30 -15.24
C GLY A 227 7.28 -12.56 -14.30
N GLY A 228 6.20 -11.80 -14.49
CA GLY A 228 4.89 -11.97 -13.84
C GLY A 228 3.81 -12.44 -14.82
N LEU A 229 2.54 -12.42 -14.43
CA LEU A 229 1.44 -12.75 -15.36
C LEU A 229 1.32 -11.68 -16.44
N VAL A 230 1.28 -12.12 -17.70
CA VAL A 230 1.10 -11.32 -18.92
C VAL A 230 -0.18 -11.81 -19.59
N HIS A 231 -1.10 -10.89 -19.89
CA HIS A 231 -2.32 -11.12 -20.66
C HIS A 231 -2.01 -11.43 -22.13
N GLY A 232 -1.10 -10.67 -22.74
CA GLY A 232 -0.64 -10.84 -24.12
C GLY A 232 -1.49 -10.14 -25.18
N ASP A 233 -2.70 -9.69 -24.82
CA ASP A 233 -3.60 -8.88 -25.67
C ASP A 233 -4.43 -7.88 -24.84
N PHE A 234 -3.81 -7.20 -23.87
CA PHE A 234 -4.54 -6.25 -23.01
C PHE A 234 -4.83 -4.95 -23.76
N ARG A 235 -6.12 -4.68 -24.03
CA ARG A 235 -6.62 -3.52 -24.79
C ARG A 235 -8.01 -3.14 -24.29
N ILE A 236 -8.38 -1.87 -24.45
CA ILE A 236 -9.60 -1.29 -23.87
C ILE A 236 -10.90 -2.00 -24.32
N ASP A 237 -10.92 -2.56 -25.53
CA ASP A 237 -12.06 -3.28 -26.07
C ASP A 237 -12.09 -4.77 -25.70
N ASN A 238 -11.04 -5.27 -25.01
CA ASN A 238 -11.08 -6.53 -24.28
C ASN A 238 -11.52 -6.33 -22.81
N LEU A 239 -11.92 -5.12 -22.42
CA LEU A 239 -12.45 -4.82 -21.09
C LEU A 239 -13.97 -4.63 -21.14
N VAL A 240 -14.66 -5.31 -20.23
CA VAL A 240 -16.08 -5.08 -19.96
C VAL A 240 -16.19 -4.06 -18.84
N PHE A 241 -16.78 -2.91 -19.12
CA PHE A 241 -17.12 -1.89 -18.14
C PHE A 241 -18.51 -2.12 -17.58
N HIS A 242 -18.74 -1.70 -16.34
CA HIS A 242 -20.06 -1.76 -15.70
C HIS A 242 -21.11 -1.02 -16.57
N PRO A 243 -22.39 -1.47 -16.61
CA PRO A 243 -23.43 -0.87 -17.46
C PRO A 243 -23.62 0.64 -17.26
N VAL A 244 -23.41 1.12 -16.02
CA VAL A 244 -23.66 2.51 -15.63
C VAL A 244 -22.41 3.23 -15.12
N GLU A 245 -21.47 2.48 -14.52
CA GLU A 245 -20.31 3.05 -13.83
C GLU A 245 -19.05 2.89 -14.67
N ASP A 246 -18.12 3.84 -14.63
CA ASP A 246 -16.87 3.81 -15.38
C ASP A 246 -15.79 2.95 -14.69
N LYS A 247 -16.18 1.74 -14.29
CA LYS A 247 -15.31 0.71 -13.68
C LYS A 247 -15.28 -0.55 -14.55
N VAL A 248 -14.15 -1.24 -14.57
CA VAL A 248 -14.00 -2.52 -15.27
C VAL A 248 -14.54 -3.66 -14.39
N ILE A 249 -15.36 -4.51 -14.98
CA ILE A 249 -15.95 -5.70 -14.35
C ILE A 249 -15.48 -7.02 -14.97
N GLY A 250 -14.76 -6.97 -16.10
CA GLY A 250 -14.14 -8.16 -16.68
C GLY A 250 -13.02 -7.86 -17.67
N ILE A 251 -11.96 -8.65 -17.61
CA ILE A 251 -10.92 -8.77 -18.64
C ILE A 251 -11.21 -10.02 -19.46
N LEU A 252 -11.29 -9.86 -20.78
CA LEU A 252 -11.59 -10.91 -21.75
C LEU A 252 -10.35 -11.28 -22.58
N ASP A 253 -10.45 -12.42 -23.27
CA ASP A 253 -9.48 -12.92 -24.26
C ASP A 253 -8.10 -13.32 -23.71
N TRP A 254 -8.09 -14.39 -22.91
CA TRP A 254 -6.90 -14.89 -22.21
C TRP A 254 -6.04 -15.85 -23.05
N GLU A 255 -6.32 -15.99 -24.35
CA GLU A 255 -5.69 -16.98 -25.24
C GLU A 255 -4.15 -16.87 -25.27
N LEU A 256 -3.65 -15.64 -25.19
CA LEU A 256 -2.23 -15.32 -25.32
C LEU A 256 -1.50 -15.23 -23.97
N SER A 257 -2.21 -15.52 -22.88
CA SER A 257 -1.70 -15.31 -21.55
C SER A 257 -0.58 -16.28 -21.19
N THR A 258 0.44 -15.76 -20.52
CA THR A 258 1.62 -16.51 -20.12
C THR A 258 2.36 -15.81 -18.97
N LEU A 259 3.50 -16.36 -18.54
CA LEU A 259 4.42 -15.66 -17.64
C LEU A 259 5.51 -14.96 -18.45
N GLY A 260 5.84 -13.71 -18.09
CA GLY A 260 6.83 -12.93 -18.82
C GLY A 260 6.93 -11.47 -18.38
N ASN A 261 7.54 -10.64 -19.22
CA ASN A 261 7.72 -9.23 -18.94
C ASN A 261 6.42 -8.45 -19.15
N GLN A 262 5.87 -7.97 -18.03
CA GLN A 262 4.59 -7.24 -17.96
C GLN A 262 4.59 -5.89 -18.69
N MET A 263 5.75 -5.28 -18.94
CA MET A 263 5.80 -4.03 -19.71
C MET A 263 5.39 -4.22 -21.17
N CYS A 264 5.43 -5.44 -21.70
CA CYS A 264 4.89 -5.74 -23.02
C CYS A 264 3.37 -5.54 -23.10
N ASP A 265 2.62 -5.86 -22.04
CA ASP A 265 1.18 -5.58 -22.01
C ASP A 265 0.89 -4.09 -21.93
N VAL A 266 1.70 -3.33 -21.18
CA VAL A 266 1.57 -1.86 -21.07
C VAL A 266 1.84 -1.17 -22.40
N ALA A 267 2.89 -1.59 -23.10
CA ALA A 267 3.21 -1.08 -24.42
C ALA A 267 2.13 -1.45 -25.44
N TYR A 268 1.59 -2.66 -25.36
CA TYR A 268 0.50 -3.08 -26.24
C TYR A 268 -0.81 -2.33 -25.95
N SER A 269 -1.15 -2.10 -24.68
CA SER A 269 -2.36 -1.36 -24.27
C SER A 269 -2.32 0.12 -24.67
N THR A 270 -1.12 0.67 -24.84
CA THR A 270 -0.89 2.06 -25.26
C THR A 270 -0.69 2.20 -26.77
N MET A 271 -0.94 1.15 -27.56
CA MET A 271 -0.78 1.22 -29.02
C MET A 271 -1.56 2.34 -29.70
N PRO A 272 -2.81 2.69 -29.28
CA PRO A 272 -3.54 3.82 -29.87
C PRO A 272 -2.81 5.17 -29.81
N TYR A 273 -1.86 5.36 -28.88
CA TYR A 273 -1.04 6.57 -28.81
C TYR A 273 -0.04 6.65 -29.98
N VAL A 274 0.44 5.51 -30.45
CA VAL A 274 1.50 5.40 -31.46
C VAL A 274 0.91 5.17 -32.86
N MET A 275 -0.11 4.32 -32.97
CA MET A 275 -0.74 3.93 -34.23
C MET A 275 -2.22 3.57 -34.01
N ASP A 276 -3.12 4.15 -34.80
CA ASP A 276 -4.54 3.80 -34.79
C ASP A 276 -4.90 2.98 -36.04
N VAL A 277 -5.11 1.68 -35.85
CA VAL A 277 -5.48 0.74 -36.93
C VAL A 277 -6.99 0.49 -36.96
N THR A 278 -7.78 1.24 -36.18
CA THR A 278 -9.25 1.10 -36.11
C THR A 278 -10.00 1.93 -37.14
N ASP A 279 -9.31 2.88 -37.79
CA ASP A 279 -9.84 3.67 -38.91
C ASP A 279 -9.65 2.89 -40.22
N ASP A 280 -10.69 2.81 -41.05
CA ASP A 280 -10.62 2.20 -42.41
C ASP A 280 -9.70 2.99 -43.38
N ASN A 281 -9.08 4.07 -42.89
CA ASN A 281 -8.27 4.98 -43.68
C ASN A 281 -6.83 4.48 -43.81
N THR A 282 -6.59 3.67 -44.85
CA THR A 282 -5.31 2.95 -45.10
C THR A 282 -4.14 3.83 -45.57
N GLU A 283 -4.23 5.16 -45.50
CA GLU A 283 -3.23 6.08 -46.07
C GLU A 283 -2.24 6.62 -45.04
N SER A 284 -2.63 6.78 -43.76
CA SER A 284 -1.71 7.15 -42.67
C SER A 284 -2.35 6.94 -41.30
N PRO A 285 -2.25 5.75 -40.68
CA PRO A 285 -2.82 5.47 -39.36
C PRO A 285 -1.96 6.10 -38.25
N GLY A 286 -2.01 7.43 -38.16
CA GLY A 286 -1.38 8.14 -37.04
C GLY A 286 -2.05 7.78 -35.72
N GLY A 287 -1.26 7.54 -34.67
CA GLY A 287 -1.77 7.43 -33.29
C GLY A 287 -2.02 8.80 -32.67
N PHE A 288 -2.55 8.81 -31.43
CA PHE A 288 -2.92 10.04 -30.71
C PHE A 288 -1.77 11.06 -30.60
N GLU A 289 -0.52 10.62 -30.51
CA GLU A 289 0.65 11.51 -30.50
C GLU A 289 0.80 12.34 -31.78
N THR A 290 0.28 11.84 -32.91
CA THR A 290 0.41 12.48 -34.22
C THR A 290 -0.88 13.15 -34.67
N THR A 291 -2.04 12.59 -34.34
CA THR A 291 -3.34 13.13 -34.75
C THR A 291 -3.99 14.04 -33.71
N GLY A 292 -3.38 14.17 -32.53
CA GLY A 292 -3.98 14.84 -31.37
C GLY A 292 -4.68 13.84 -30.45
N ILE A 293 -4.53 14.08 -29.14
CA ILE A 293 -5.15 13.27 -28.08
C ILE A 293 -6.58 13.82 -27.85
N PRO A 294 -7.63 12.99 -27.98
CA PRO A 294 -8.99 13.44 -27.69
C PRO A 294 -9.13 13.97 -26.26
N ASP A 295 -9.85 15.07 -26.08
CA ASP A 295 -10.08 15.68 -24.76
C ASP A 295 -10.56 14.65 -23.73
N GLY A 296 -9.90 14.65 -22.58
CA GLY A 296 -10.14 13.73 -21.47
C GLY A 296 -9.32 12.44 -21.49
N ILE A 297 -8.72 12.06 -22.62
CA ILE A 297 -7.77 10.93 -22.64
C ILE A 297 -6.42 11.42 -22.10
N PRO A 298 -5.82 10.74 -21.09
CA PRO A 298 -4.53 11.15 -20.54
C PRO A 298 -3.43 11.03 -21.60
N SER A 299 -2.36 11.83 -21.47
CA SER A 299 -1.16 11.64 -22.29
C SER A 299 -0.53 10.26 -22.06
N LEU A 300 0.29 9.79 -23.01
CA LEU A 300 1.02 8.53 -22.84
C LEU A 300 1.85 8.54 -21.54
N ALA A 301 2.52 9.66 -21.28
CA ALA A 301 3.32 9.83 -20.07
C ALA A 301 2.46 9.84 -18.79
N GLU A 302 1.26 10.42 -18.81
CA GLU A 302 0.30 10.36 -17.70
C GLU A 302 -0.22 8.95 -17.44
N PHE A 303 -0.63 8.23 -18.49
CA PHE A 303 -1.10 6.84 -18.38
C PHE A 303 -0.01 5.95 -17.80
N LEU A 304 1.24 6.09 -18.29
CA LEU A 304 2.38 5.35 -17.77
C LEU A 304 2.74 5.77 -16.36
N ALA A 305 2.64 7.06 -16.01
CA ALA A 305 2.94 7.53 -14.67
C ALA A 305 1.94 6.97 -13.66
N GLU A 306 0.65 6.91 -14.02
CA GLU A 306 -0.36 6.25 -13.21
C GLU A 306 -0.08 4.75 -13.07
N TYR A 307 0.13 4.03 -14.18
CA TYR A 307 0.42 2.60 -14.14
C TYR A 307 1.68 2.28 -13.31
N CYS A 308 2.77 3.04 -13.50
CA CYS A 308 4.01 2.87 -12.74
C CYS A 308 3.83 3.23 -11.27
N SER A 309 3.01 4.24 -10.94
CA SER A 309 2.65 4.57 -9.55
C SER A 309 1.86 3.44 -8.88
N LEU A 310 0.90 2.85 -9.59
CA LEU A 310 0.06 1.76 -9.08
C LEU A 310 0.81 0.44 -8.93
N THR A 311 1.71 0.11 -9.86
CA THR A 311 2.52 -1.13 -9.84
C THR A 311 3.88 -0.99 -9.15
N GLY A 312 4.37 0.24 -9.00
CA GLY A 312 5.70 0.65 -8.49
C GLY A 312 6.84 0.03 -9.27
N LYS A 313 6.60 -0.25 -10.54
CA LYS A 313 7.65 -0.48 -11.50
C LYS A 313 8.40 0.83 -11.75
N PRO A 314 9.71 0.78 -12.01
CA PRO A 314 10.48 1.97 -12.32
C PRO A 314 9.94 2.65 -13.58
N TRP A 315 10.19 3.95 -13.69
CA TRP A 315 9.84 4.73 -14.87
C TRP A 315 10.57 4.17 -16.11
N PRO A 316 9.86 3.73 -17.17
CA PRO A 316 10.46 2.90 -18.21
C PRO A 316 11.18 3.70 -19.31
N ALA A 317 11.56 4.97 -19.08
CA ALA A 317 12.07 5.86 -20.15
C ALA A 317 13.22 5.28 -20.96
N VAL A 318 14.12 4.53 -20.33
CA VAL A 318 15.28 3.90 -20.99
C VAL A 318 14.85 2.83 -22.00
N ASP A 319 13.95 1.93 -21.58
CA ASP A 319 13.56 0.74 -22.35
C ASP A 319 12.23 0.90 -23.11
N TRP A 320 11.54 2.04 -22.97
CA TRP A 320 10.19 2.21 -23.52
C TRP A 320 10.13 2.03 -25.04
N LYS A 321 11.16 2.49 -25.76
CA LYS A 321 11.28 2.27 -27.21
C LYS A 321 11.25 0.79 -27.56
N PHE A 322 11.94 -0.03 -26.77
CA PHE A 322 12.01 -1.47 -26.99
C PHE A 322 10.62 -2.10 -26.88
N TYR A 323 9.87 -1.81 -25.82
CA TYR A 323 8.57 -2.44 -25.61
C TYR A 323 7.55 -2.08 -26.71
N VAL A 324 7.51 -0.81 -27.14
CA VAL A 324 6.64 -0.37 -28.24
C VAL A 324 7.09 -0.98 -29.58
N ALA A 325 8.39 -0.97 -29.86
CA ALA A 325 8.94 -1.57 -31.07
C ALA A 325 8.66 -3.07 -31.17
N LEU A 326 8.74 -3.79 -30.05
CA LEU A 326 8.40 -5.22 -29.98
C LEU A 326 6.92 -5.47 -30.30
N SER A 327 6.01 -4.63 -29.81
CA SER A 327 4.57 -4.72 -30.12
C SER A 327 4.29 -4.51 -31.61
N LEU A 328 4.91 -3.51 -32.23
CA LEU A 328 4.78 -3.24 -33.67
C LEU A 328 5.43 -4.35 -34.51
N PHE A 329 6.61 -4.84 -34.11
CA PHE A 329 7.30 -5.96 -34.75
C PHE A 329 6.44 -7.24 -34.76
N ARG A 330 5.78 -7.53 -33.64
CA ARG A 330 4.79 -8.60 -33.54
C ARG A 330 3.63 -8.38 -34.52
N GLY A 331 3.04 -7.19 -34.54
CA GLY A 331 1.94 -6.83 -35.44
C GLY A 331 2.30 -7.00 -36.93
N ALA A 332 3.45 -6.47 -37.35
CA ALA A 332 3.97 -6.62 -38.70
C ALA A 332 4.18 -8.09 -39.10
N SER A 333 4.71 -8.90 -38.18
CA SER A 333 4.91 -10.35 -38.39
C SER A 333 3.58 -11.09 -38.58
N ILE A 334 2.54 -10.71 -37.83
CA ILE A 334 1.19 -11.27 -37.97
C ILE A 334 0.61 -10.90 -39.33
N TYR A 335 0.68 -9.63 -39.72
CA TYR A 335 0.18 -9.14 -41.01
C TYR A 335 0.87 -9.82 -42.20
N ALA A 336 2.19 -9.99 -42.15
CA ALA A 336 2.94 -10.74 -43.16
C ALA A 336 2.45 -12.19 -43.28
N GLY A 337 2.17 -12.85 -42.15
CA GLY A 337 1.60 -14.20 -42.12
C GLY A 337 0.18 -14.30 -42.68
N VAL A 338 -0.66 -13.30 -42.41
CA VAL A 338 -2.02 -13.21 -42.99
C VAL A 338 -1.94 -12.99 -44.50
N TYR A 339 -1.10 -12.05 -44.95
CA TYR A 339 -0.92 -11.75 -46.37
C TYR A 339 -0.36 -12.93 -47.16
N ASN A 340 0.65 -13.63 -46.62
CA ASN A 340 1.17 -14.85 -47.22
C ASN A 340 0.09 -15.94 -47.35
N ARG A 341 -0.76 -16.14 -46.33
CA ARG A 341 -1.87 -17.08 -46.42
C ARG A 341 -2.89 -16.68 -47.48
N TRP A 342 -3.10 -15.37 -47.71
CA TRP A 342 -3.98 -14.87 -48.75
C TRP A 342 -3.41 -15.13 -50.15
N ILE A 343 -2.13 -14.88 -50.38
CA ILE A 343 -1.45 -15.23 -51.65
C ILE A 343 -1.58 -16.73 -51.95
N LEU A 344 -1.49 -17.57 -50.92
CA LEU A 344 -1.63 -19.01 -51.02
C LEU A 344 -3.09 -19.50 -51.10
N GLY A 345 -4.08 -18.60 -51.14
CA GLY A 345 -5.51 -18.94 -51.21
C GLY A 345 -6.11 -19.53 -49.93
N ASN A 346 -5.39 -19.53 -48.81
CA ASN A 346 -5.72 -20.22 -47.57
C ASN A 346 -6.09 -19.29 -46.40
N ALA A 347 -6.44 -18.02 -46.67
CA ALA A 347 -6.80 -17.06 -45.64
C ALA A 347 -8.29 -17.08 -45.29
N SER A 348 -8.61 -17.12 -44.00
CA SER A 348 -9.99 -17.09 -43.47
C SER A 348 -10.66 -15.70 -43.49
N GLY A 349 -9.92 -14.64 -43.83
CA GLY A 349 -10.37 -13.24 -43.71
C GLY A 349 -10.88 -12.56 -44.99
N GLY A 350 -10.98 -13.28 -46.12
CA GLY A 350 -11.44 -12.72 -47.40
C GLY A 350 -10.68 -11.46 -47.84
N LYS A 351 -11.39 -10.41 -48.28
CA LYS A 351 -10.81 -9.12 -48.72
C LYS A 351 -9.95 -8.42 -47.65
N ARG A 352 -10.17 -8.65 -46.35
CA ARG A 352 -9.33 -8.08 -45.27
C ARG A 352 -7.92 -8.66 -45.27
N ALA A 353 -7.75 -9.90 -45.75
CA ALA A 353 -6.44 -10.54 -45.83
C ALA A 353 -5.60 -10.01 -47.02
N GLN A 354 -6.24 -9.42 -48.04
CA GLN A 354 -5.57 -8.76 -49.17
C GLN A 354 -4.84 -7.48 -48.72
N VAL A 355 -5.47 -6.68 -47.85
CA VAL A 355 -4.89 -5.42 -47.36
C VAL A 355 -3.86 -5.61 -46.24
N ALA A 356 -3.77 -6.82 -45.67
CA ALA A 356 -2.81 -7.14 -44.62
C ALA A 356 -1.35 -6.87 -45.02
N GLY A 357 -0.99 -7.06 -46.30
CA GLY A 357 0.36 -6.74 -46.79
C GLY A 357 0.70 -5.26 -46.64
N LYS A 358 -0.20 -4.39 -47.10
CA LYS A 358 -0.07 -2.92 -46.99
C LYS A 358 -0.01 -2.49 -45.52
N LEU A 359 -0.89 -3.03 -44.67
CA LEU A 359 -0.87 -2.75 -43.22
C LEU A 359 0.45 -3.20 -42.58
N GLY A 360 0.97 -4.36 -42.97
CA GLY A 360 2.28 -4.85 -42.52
C GLY A 360 3.40 -3.86 -42.82
N THR A 361 3.47 -3.34 -44.05
CA THR A 361 4.46 -2.33 -44.43
C THR A 361 4.32 -1.04 -43.60
N ILE A 362 3.10 -0.56 -43.38
CA ILE A 362 2.87 0.65 -42.58
C ILE A 362 3.32 0.44 -41.13
N VAL A 363 3.04 -0.73 -40.54
CA VAL A 363 3.49 -1.06 -39.17
C VAL A 363 5.02 -1.12 -39.11
N ILE A 364 5.69 -1.67 -40.12
CA ILE A 364 7.16 -1.71 -40.22
C ILE A 364 7.72 -0.28 -40.27
N ASP A 365 7.16 0.57 -41.12
CA ASP A 365 7.58 1.97 -41.24
C ASP A 365 7.40 2.76 -39.94
N CYS A 366 6.27 2.54 -39.26
CA CYS A 366 5.99 3.14 -37.96
C CYS A 366 7.04 2.71 -36.92
N ALA A 367 7.30 1.40 -36.80
CA ALA A 367 8.27 0.86 -35.85
C ALA A 367 9.70 1.36 -36.12
N TYR A 368 10.10 1.32 -37.40
CA TYR A 368 11.42 1.76 -37.84
C TYR A 368 11.64 3.26 -37.58
N THR A 369 10.60 4.08 -37.79
CA THR A 369 10.65 5.51 -37.46
C THR A 369 10.67 5.74 -35.95
N TYR A 370 9.90 4.96 -35.19
CA TYR A 370 9.78 5.10 -33.73
C TYR A 370 11.11 4.85 -33.00
N ILE A 371 11.84 3.78 -33.36
CA ILE A 371 13.14 3.48 -32.73
C ILE A 371 14.21 4.55 -33.00
N ARG A 372 14.08 5.31 -34.11
CA ARG A 372 15.00 6.38 -34.51
C ARG A 372 14.69 7.74 -33.86
N ARG A 373 13.56 7.88 -33.15
CA ARG A 373 13.27 9.10 -32.39
C ARG A 373 14.34 9.31 -31.30
N LYS A 374 14.80 10.53 -31.06
CA LYS A 374 15.78 10.82 -30.00
C LYS A 374 15.21 10.47 -28.62
N SER A 375 14.02 10.98 -28.30
CA SER A 375 13.27 10.66 -27.10
C SER A 375 11.82 10.30 -27.47
N VAL A 376 11.22 9.38 -26.72
CA VAL A 376 9.81 8.96 -26.85
C VAL A 376 9.04 9.09 -25.53
N LEU A 377 9.76 9.36 -24.44
CA LEU A 377 9.23 9.50 -23.09
C LEU A 377 10.16 10.47 -22.34
N PRO A 378 9.65 11.38 -21.50
CA PRO A 378 10.52 12.24 -20.69
C PRO A 378 11.40 11.43 -19.75
N ASP A 379 12.58 11.95 -19.41
CA ASP A 379 13.56 11.26 -18.53
C ASP A 379 13.01 10.98 -17.13
N HIS A 380 12.06 11.80 -16.70
CA HIS A 380 11.35 11.68 -15.45
C HIS A 380 9.85 11.66 -15.70
N PRO A 381 9.06 10.96 -14.87
CA PRO A 381 7.61 11.02 -14.97
C PRO A 381 7.14 12.48 -14.86
N PRO A 382 6.10 12.89 -15.60
CA PRO A 382 5.64 14.26 -15.64
C PRO A 382 5.40 14.81 -14.22
N SER A 383 6.19 15.82 -13.87
CA SER A 383 6.17 16.52 -12.57
C SER A 383 4.98 17.47 -12.52
N GLY A 384 3.78 16.90 -12.51
CA GLY A 384 2.55 17.68 -12.64
C GLY A 384 1.27 16.90 -12.36
N HIS A 385 1.32 15.56 -12.36
CA HIS A 385 0.16 14.72 -12.05
C HIS A 385 0.36 13.89 -10.77
N LEU A 386 0.58 14.61 -9.67
CA LEU A 386 -0.24 14.35 -8.49
C LEU A 386 -1.65 14.76 -8.91
N PHE A 387 -2.54 13.80 -9.25
CA PHE A 387 -3.94 14.14 -9.49
C PHE A 387 -4.44 14.98 -8.30
N ALA A 388 -4.99 16.14 -8.64
CA ALA A 388 -5.24 17.25 -7.75
C ALA A 388 -5.91 16.83 -6.42
N ALA A 389 -5.19 17.03 -5.31
CA ALA A 389 -5.76 17.84 -4.26
C ALA A 389 -5.37 19.28 -4.61
N THR A 390 -6.37 20.05 -5.03
CA THR A 390 -6.30 21.45 -5.45
C THR A 390 -5.45 22.31 -4.51
N LYS A 391 -4.53 23.11 -5.08
CA LYS A 391 -3.81 24.16 -4.34
C LYS A 391 -4.81 25.23 -3.88
N PRO A 392 -4.80 25.66 -2.60
CA PRO A 392 -5.59 26.81 -2.18
C PRO A 392 -4.83 28.09 -2.59
N LYS A 393 -5.45 28.90 -3.45
CA LYS A 393 -5.20 30.34 -3.44
C LYS A 393 -6.51 31.05 -3.11
N GLN A 394 -6.41 31.82 -2.03
CA GLN A 394 -7.29 32.84 -1.51
C GLN A 394 -8.56 32.38 -0.80
N PHE A 395 -8.69 32.95 0.40
CA PHE A 395 -9.82 32.88 1.31
C PHE A 395 -11.14 33.15 0.58
N SER A 396 -11.96 32.11 0.43
CA SER A 396 -13.41 32.23 0.54
C SER A 396 -13.97 30.88 0.95
N THR A 397 -14.73 30.93 2.04
CA THR A 397 -15.58 29.89 2.61
C THR A 397 -16.37 29.13 1.54
N GLU A 398 -16.14 27.81 1.40
CA GLU A 398 -17.16 26.77 1.24
C GLU A 398 -16.52 25.38 1.11
N SER A 399 -17.22 24.38 1.64
CA SER A 399 -16.78 23.00 1.85
C SER A 399 -16.72 22.18 0.55
N GLU A 400 -15.57 21.58 0.20
CA GLU A 400 -15.45 20.65 -0.94
C GLU A 400 -15.02 19.22 -0.54
N GLY A 401 -15.96 18.28 -0.72
CA GLY A 401 -15.84 17.04 -1.51
C GLY A 401 -14.69 16.05 -1.28
N LEU A 402 -14.88 15.09 -0.37
CA LEU A 402 -14.08 13.86 -0.22
C LEU A 402 -14.18 12.95 -1.47
N SER A 403 -13.03 12.47 -1.99
CA SER A 403 -12.95 11.45 -3.04
C SER A 403 -13.55 10.11 -2.58
N LYS A 404 -14.59 9.62 -3.25
CA LYS A 404 -15.25 8.33 -2.98
C LYS A 404 -14.55 7.22 -3.78
N ASP A 405 -13.66 6.44 -3.15
CA ASP A 405 -13.46 4.98 -3.39
C ASP A 405 -12.11 4.41 -2.92
N SER A 406 -11.21 5.23 -2.38
CA SER A 406 -10.27 4.73 -1.36
C SER A 406 -10.81 5.15 0.00
N GLY A 407 -11.11 4.18 0.86
CA GLY A 407 -11.51 4.49 2.24
C GLY A 407 -10.51 5.48 2.87
N LYS A 408 -11.01 6.42 3.66
CA LYS A 408 -10.22 7.49 4.31
C LYS A 408 -8.91 7.00 4.96
N PHE A 409 -8.91 5.77 5.44
CA PHE A 409 -7.82 5.13 6.15
C PHE A 409 -7.10 4.03 5.33
N VAL A 410 -7.13 4.10 4.00
CA VAL A 410 -6.33 3.19 3.16
C VAL A 410 -4.89 3.72 3.09
N PRO A 411 -3.88 2.98 3.56
CA PRO A 411 -2.49 3.44 3.51
C PRO A 411 -2.01 3.57 2.06
N ARG A 412 -1.23 4.61 1.78
CA ARG A 412 -0.56 4.78 0.49
C ARG A 412 0.50 3.68 0.28
N ARG A 413 0.84 3.42 -0.98
CA ARG A 413 1.85 2.42 -1.38
C ARG A 413 3.18 2.54 -0.62
N LYS A 414 3.75 3.76 -0.52
CA LYS A 414 4.98 4.03 0.26
C LYS A 414 4.88 3.50 1.69
N ILE A 415 3.71 3.64 2.31
CA ILE A 415 3.47 3.17 3.68
C ILE A 415 3.34 1.65 3.70
N LEU A 416 2.69 1.02 2.71
CA LEU A 416 2.64 -0.43 2.60
C LEU A 416 4.05 -1.04 2.46
N GLU A 417 4.94 -0.43 1.69
CA GLU A 417 6.33 -0.86 1.55
C GLU A 417 7.10 -0.76 2.87
N LEU A 418 7.00 0.37 3.57
CA LEU A 418 7.60 0.55 4.90
C LEU A 418 7.01 -0.43 5.92
N ARG A 419 5.69 -0.65 5.90
CA ARG A 419 5.03 -1.66 6.75
C ARG A 419 5.57 -3.05 6.49
N ASN A 420 5.74 -3.44 5.22
CA ASN A 420 6.25 -4.76 4.86
C ASN A 420 7.71 -4.96 5.30
N LYS A 421 8.57 -3.96 5.10
CA LYS A 421 9.94 -3.97 5.62
C LYS A 421 9.95 -4.11 7.14
N LEU A 422 9.15 -3.30 7.83
CA LEU A 422 9.06 -3.29 9.27
C LEU A 422 8.53 -4.62 9.82
N LEU A 423 7.47 -5.19 9.24
CA LEU A 423 6.95 -6.51 9.62
C LEU A 423 8.01 -7.61 9.47
N LYS A 424 8.77 -7.57 8.37
CA LYS A 424 9.85 -8.53 8.12
C LYS A 424 11.00 -8.35 9.12
N PHE A 425 11.34 -7.12 9.46
CA PHE A 425 12.33 -6.81 10.49
C PHE A 425 11.87 -7.29 11.87
N MET A 426 10.61 -7.03 12.24
CA MET A 426 10.03 -7.50 13.51
C MET A 426 10.11 -9.02 13.62
N GLN A 427 9.68 -9.73 12.57
CA GLN A 427 9.64 -11.20 12.55
C GLN A 427 11.04 -11.83 12.61
N ASN A 428 11.99 -11.29 11.84
CA ASN A 428 13.29 -11.92 11.67
C ASN A 428 14.33 -11.47 12.70
N ARG A 429 14.12 -10.31 13.34
CA ARG A 429 15.15 -9.64 14.16
C ARG A 429 14.67 -9.29 15.57
N ILE A 430 13.48 -8.70 15.71
CA ILE A 430 13.00 -8.23 17.02
C ILE A 430 12.44 -9.38 17.86
N TYR A 431 11.41 -10.08 17.38
CA TYR A 431 10.76 -11.15 18.16
C TYR A 431 11.75 -12.24 18.62
N PRO A 432 12.73 -12.69 17.82
CA PRO A 432 13.74 -13.64 18.27
C PRO A 432 14.67 -13.13 19.38
N MET A 433 14.78 -11.81 19.57
CA MET A 433 15.65 -11.18 20.57
C MET A 433 14.92 -10.79 21.86
N GLU A 434 13.58 -10.82 21.88
CA GLU A 434 12.79 -10.40 23.06
C GLU A 434 13.14 -11.20 24.31
N SER A 435 13.37 -12.52 24.20
CA SER A 435 13.74 -13.34 25.36
C SER A 435 15.11 -12.92 25.91
N LYS A 436 16.10 -12.69 25.04
CA LYS A 436 17.45 -12.27 25.42
C LYS A 436 17.46 -10.88 26.06
N PHE A 437 16.65 -9.95 25.56
CA PHE A 437 16.51 -8.64 26.18
C PHE A 437 15.86 -8.74 27.56
N SER A 438 14.82 -9.57 27.71
CA SER A 438 14.18 -9.84 29.00
C SER A 438 15.13 -10.52 29.99
N GLU A 439 15.95 -11.48 29.54
CA GLU A 439 16.98 -12.13 30.37
C GLU A 439 17.99 -11.11 30.91
N LEU A 440 18.49 -10.20 30.05
CA LEU A 440 19.38 -9.13 30.50
C LEU A 440 18.67 -8.22 31.52
N ALA A 441 17.43 -7.81 31.23
CA ALA A 441 16.63 -6.93 32.09
C ALA A 441 16.34 -7.54 33.47
N GLN A 442 16.33 -8.87 33.60
CA GLN A 442 16.16 -9.57 34.88
C GLN A 442 17.49 -9.89 35.58
N SER A 443 18.62 -9.67 34.92
CA SER A 443 19.94 -9.97 35.47
C SER A 443 20.47 -8.85 36.40
N ASN A 444 21.64 -9.09 37.00
CA ASN A 444 22.38 -8.05 37.72
C ASN A 444 22.98 -6.98 36.79
N MET A 445 23.00 -7.23 35.48
CA MET A 445 23.50 -6.33 34.45
C MET A 445 22.37 -5.52 33.77
N ARG A 446 21.18 -5.51 34.35
CA ARG A 446 19.97 -4.94 33.73
C ARG A 446 20.05 -3.47 33.31
N TRP A 447 20.88 -2.67 33.97
CA TRP A 447 21.12 -1.26 33.61
C TRP A 447 22.19 -1.07 32.53
N THR A 448 22.62 -2.15 31.87
CA THR A 448 23.54 -2.08 30.73
C THR A 448 22.80 -2.23 29.42
N VAL A 449 23.45 -1.81 28.33
CA VAL A 449 22.89 -1.90 26.98
C VAL A 449 23.30 -3.22 26.35
N HIS A 450 22.34 -3.97 25.84
CA HIS A 450 22.63 -5.20 25.12
C HIS A 450 23.35 -4.87 23.79
N PRO A 451 24.52 -5.47 23.47
CA PRO A 451 25.26 -5.14 22.24
C PRO A 451 24.44 -5.33 20.95
N GLU A 452 23.63 -6.39 20.89
CA GLU A 452 22.73 -6.61 19.75
C GLU A 452 21.69 -5.50 19.54
N GLU A 453 21.30 -4.74 20.58
CA GLU A 453 20.41 -3.59 20.39
C GLU A 453 21.04 -2.57 19.44
N GLU A 454 22.34 -2.28 19.62
CA GLU A 454 23.09 -1.36 18.76
C GLU A 454 23.28 -1.93 17.34
N ASN A 455 23.57 -3.23 17.22
CA ASN A 455 23.64 -3.89 15.92
C ASN A 455 22.31 -3.80 15.15
N LEU A 456 21.18 -3.97 15.86
CA LEU A 456 19.85 -3.84 15.28
C LEU A 456 19.55 -2.40 14.84
N LYS A 457 19.97 -1.39 15.60
CA LYS A 457 19.83 0.02 15.19
C LYS A 457 20.59 0.32 13.92
N GLU A 458 21.84 -0.15 13.81
CA GLU A 458 22.64 0.04 12.59
C GLU A 458 22.01 -0.67 11.38
N LEU A 459 21.43 -1.86 11.57
CA LEU A 459 20.69 -2.53 10.51
C LEU A 459 19.41 -1.76 10.13
N ALA A 460 18.65 -1.27 11.09
CA ALA A 460 17.46 -0.46 10.85
C ALA A 460 17.78 0.81 10.05
N LYS A 461 18.90 1.49 10.36
CA LYS A 461 19.42 2.63 9.58
C LYS A 461 19.68 2.24 8.12
N ARG A 462 20.37 1.12 7.88
CA ARG A 462 20.68 0.61 6.52
C ARG A 462 19.42 0.27 5.72
N GLU A 463 18.37 -0.21 6.37
CA GLU A 463 17.10 -0.56 5.71
C GLU A 463 16.14 0.65 5.50
N GLY A 464 16.52 1.83 6.01
CA GLY A 464 15.71 3.04 5.96
C GLY A 464 14.56 3.06 6.96
N LEU A 465 14.67 2.32 8.06
CA LEU A 465 13.69 2.21 9.13
C LEU A 465 14.09 3.07 10.35
N TRP A 466 14.57 4.29 10.13
CA TRP A 466 15.14 5.14 11.18
C TRP A 466 14.46 6.51 11.22
N ASN A 467 14.21 7.04 12.42
CA ASN A 467 13.59 8.35 12.63
C ASN A 467 12.25 8.51 11.89
N LEU A 468 11.47 7.43 11.77
CA LEU A 468 10.24 7.38 10.98
C LEU A 468 9.14 8.34 11.47
N TRP A 469 9.28 8.86 12.69
CA TRP A 469 8.32 9.71 13.37
C TRP A 469 8.39 11.19 12.96
N ILE A 470 9.48 11.64 12.32
CA ILE A 470 9.72 13.06 12.07
C ILE A 470 8.79 13.58 10.97
N PRO A 471 7.93 14.57 11.26
CA PRO A 471 7.06 15.18 10.26
C PRO A 471 7.84 15.99 9.22
N LEU A 472 7.32 16.05 7.99
CA LEU A 472 7.97 16.72 6.86
C LEU A 472 8.28 18.21 7.13
N ASP A 473 7.37 18.92 7.79
CA ASP A 473 7.51 20.35 8.11
C ASP A 473 8.62 20.61 9.14
N SER A 474 8.73 19.72 10.13
CA SER A 474 9.74 19.78 11.19
C SER A 474 11.13 19.42 10.64
N ALA A 475 11.21 18.40 9.78
CA ALA A 475 12.43 18.06 9.05
C ALA A 475 12.93 19.22 8.17
N ALA A 476 12.04 19.84 7.38
CA ALA A 476 12.40 20.93 6.48
C ALA A 476 12.94 22.15 7.24
N ARG A 477 12.29 22.51 8.35
CA ARG A 477 12.71 23.62 9.22
C ARG A 477 14.08 23.38 9.85
N ALA A 478 14.29 22.19 10.40
CA ALA A 478 15.55 21.84 11.05
C ALA A 478 16.70 21.79 10.04
N LYS A 479 16.47 21.25 8.84
CA LYS A 479 17.46 21.29 7.76
C LYS A 479 17.87 22.73 7.42
N LYS A 480 16.89 23.62 7.28
CA LYS A 480 17.14 25.05 7.02
C LYS A 480 18.00 25.69 8.12
N LEU A 481 17.65 25.46 9.38
CA LEU A 481 18.37 26.07 10.52
C LEU A 481 19.80 25.52 10.70
N LEU A 482 20.01 24.25 10.39
CA LEU A 482 21.28 23.57 10.61
C LEU A 482 22.27 23.67 9.44
N PHE A 483 21.78 23.79 8.19
CA PHE A 483 22.62 23.61 6.98
C PHE A 483 22.56 24.74 5.93
N ASP A 484 21.84 25.85 6.16
CA ASP A 484 21.81 26.99 5.19
C ASP A 484 23.09 27.87 5.20
N ASP A 485 24.08 27.60 6.07
CA ASP A 485 25.39 28.27 6.04
C ASP A 485 26.47 27.34 5.44
N ALA A 486 26.74 27.51 4.14
CA ALA A 486 27.91 27.04 3.37
C ALA A 486 28.12 25.53 3.06
N GLU A 487 28.31 25.28 1.76
CA GLU A 487 29.08 24.19 1.12
C GLU A 487 29.32 22.92 1.94
N HIS A 488 28.34 22.01 1.97
CA HIS A 488 28.64 20.60 2.22
C HIS A 488 28.02 19.75 1.12
N THR A 489 28.90 19.12 0.36
CA THR A 489 28.62 18.06 -0.61
C THR A 489 27.78 16.97 0.06
N PRO A 490 26.70 16.47 -0.56
CA PRO A 490 25.89 15.39 0.01
C PRO A 490 26.65 14.05 -0.07
N GLY A 491 27.64 13.87 0.79
CA GLY A 491 28.31 12.59 1.02
C GLY A 491 27.52 11.76 2.04
N ASN A 492 26.94 10.64 1.60
CA ASN A 492 26.48 9.47 2.39
C ASN A 492 25.68 9.66 3.71
N GLY A 493 25.19 10.85 4.08
CA GLY A 493 24.55 11.13 5.38
C GLY A 493 23.06 11.50 5.39
N ASN A 494 22.35 11.49 4.26
CA ASN A 494 21.08 12.22 4.12
C ASN A 494 19.79 11.52 4.63
N ASN A 495 19.87 10.61 5.62
CA ASN A 495 18.71 9.93 6.22
C ASN A 495 18.39 10.34 7.69
N LEU A 496 19.11 11.31 8.27
CA LEU A 496 18.94 11.70 9.68
C LEU A 496 17.54 12.26 10.00
N PHE A 497 16.85 12.87 9.04
CA PHE A 497 15.51 13.45 9.25
C PHE A 497 14.37 12.50 8.91
N GLY A 498 14.66 11.20 8.72
CA GLY A 498 13.66 10.17 8.50
C GLY A 498 12.89 10.30 7.19
N ALA A 499 11.76 9.60 7.10
CA ALA A 499 10.99 9.43 5.86
C ALA A 499 10.00 10.57 5.56
N GLY A 500 9.88 11.57 6.46
CA GLY A 500 8.97 12.72 6.33
C GLY A 500 7.51 12.29 6.23
N LEU A 501 6.99 11.60 7.25
CA LEU A 501 5.65 11.02 7.25
C LEU A 501 4.63 11.94 7.91
N SER A 502 3.36 11.87 7.48
CA SER A 502 2.26 12.46 8.25
C SER A 502 2.00 11.65 9.54
N ASN A 503 1.25 12.21 10.50
CA ASN A 503 0.88 11.48 11.72
C ASN A 503 0.06 10.23 11.38
N LEU A 504 -0.87 10.32 10.43
CA LEU A 504 -1.65 9.18 9.95
C LEU A 504 -0.76 8.11 9.30
N GLU A 505 0.16 8.52 8.43
CA GLU A 505 1.09 7.61 7.74
C GLU A 505 2.02 6.90 8.74
N TYR A 506 2.57 7.64 9.71
CA TYR A 506 3.41 7.09 10.77
C TYR A 506 2.61 6.16 11.70
N GLY A 507 1.31 6.41 11.89
CA GLY A 507 0.45 5.58 12.73
C GLY A 507 0.42 4.11 12.35
N TYR A 508 0.40 3.81 11.06
CA TYR A 508 0.47 2.43 10.58
C TYR A 508 1.79 1.72 10.90
N LEU A 509 2.89 2.48 11.02
CA LEU A 509 4.20 1.95 11.40
C LEU A 509 4.33 1.83 12.92
N CYS A 510 3.80 2.82 13.67
CA CYS A 510 3.69 2.76 15.12
C CYS A 510 2.89 1.56 15.61
N GLU A 511 1.80 1.20 14.94
CA GLU A 511 1.02 0.00 15.26
C GLU A 511 1.89 -1.27 15.18
N ILE A 512 2.76 -1.38 14.19
CA ILE A 512 3.66 -2.55 14.06
C ILE A 512 4.72 -2.54 15.17
N MET A 513 5.35 -1.38 15.42
CA MET A 513 6.36 -1.25 16.49
C MET A 513 5.77 -1.52 17.87
N GLY A 514 4.52 -1.16 18.11
CA GLY A 514 3.83 -1.38 19.39
C GLY A 514 3.59 -2.83 19.76
N ARG A 515 3.84 -3.77 18.83
CA ARG A 515 3.75 -5.22 19.08
C ARG A 515 4.87 -5.75 19.97
N SER A 516 5.87 -4.92 20.30
CA SER A 516 7.00 -5.22 21.18
C SER A 516 7.39 -3.97 21.97
N VAL A 517 7.68 -4.12 23.27
CA VAL A 517 8.20 -3.02 24.09
C VAL A 517 9.60 -2.56 23.65
N TRP A 518 10.36 -3.44 22.99
CA TRP A 518 11.75 -3.20 22.58
C TRP A 518 11.86 -2.53 21.20
N ALA A 519 10.90 -2.76 20.32
CA ALA A 519 10.96 -2.33 18.93
C ALA A 519 11.12 -0.82 18.72
N PRO A 520 10.36 0.07 19.40
CA PRO A 520 10.44 1.51 19.12
C PRO A 520 11.86 2.08 19.26
N GLN A 521 12.65 1.57 20.21
CA GLN A 521 14.02 2.02 20.45
C GLN A 521 14.98 1.64 19.31
N VAL A 522 14.81 0.46 18.72
CA VAL A 522 15.61 -0.02 17.59
C VAL A 522 15.43 0.85 16.34
N PHE A 523 14.28 1.49 16.18
CA PHE A 523 13.98 2.37 15.03
C PHE A 523 14.16 3.88 15.34
N ASN A 524 14.70 4.20 16.52
CA ASN A 524 14.76 5.55 17.09
C ASN A 524 13.40 6.28 17.15
N CYS A 525 12.37 5.50 17.42
CA CYS A 525 10.98 5.88 17.48
C CYS A 525 10.42 5.70 18.92
N GLY A 526 11.28 5.54 19.92
CA GLY A 526 10.89 5.32 21.33
C GLY A 526 10.66 6.60 22.12
N ALA A 527 9.69 6.56 23.04
CA ALA A 527 9.55 7.60 24.07
C ALA A 527 10.65 7.43 25.15
N PRO A 528 11.03 8.50 25.88
CA PRO A 528 10.58 9.89 25.72
C PRO A 528 11.33 10.66 24.62
N ASP A 529 12.34 10.06 23.97
CA ASP A 529 13.24 10.74 23.03
C ASP A 529 12.53 11.38 21.86
N THR A 530 11.54 10.71 21.24
CA THR A 530 10.79 11.33 20.14
C THR A 530 10.12 12.64 20.56
N GLY A 531 9.58 12.69 21.78
CA GLY A 531 8.98 13.92 22.31
C GLY A 531 10.01 15.00 22.61
N ASN A 532 11.18 14.62 23.14
CA ASN A 532 12.28 15.54 23.42
C ASN A 532 12.91 16.10 22.13
N MET A 533 13.13 15.24 21.13
CA MET A 533 13.60 15.63 19.81
C MET A 533 12.61 16.58 19.13
N GLU A 534 11.29 16.34 19.24
CA GLU A 534 10.26 17.24 18.71
C GLU A 534 10.30 18.63 19.35
N VAL A 535 10.53 18.70 20.67
CA VAL A 535 10.73 19.97 21.39
C VAL A 535 11.94 20.71 20.84
N LEU A 536 13.08 20.02 20.67
CA LEU A 536 14.29 20.64 20.13
C LEU A 536 14.12 21.08 18.67
N LEU A 537 13.44 20.29 17.84
CA LEU A 537 13.12 20.64 16.44
C LEU A 537 12.29 21.93 16.33
N ARG A 538 11.34 22.12 17.24
CA ARG A 538 10.41 23.26 17.21
C ARG A 538 10.96 24.51 17.90
N TYR A 539 11.65 24.33 19.01
CA TYR A 539 11.95 25.40 19.97
C TYR A 539 13.44 25.55 20.31
N GLY A 540 14.27 24.58 19.91
CA GLY A 540 15.70 24.63 20.17
C GLY A 540 16.41 25.65 19.29
N THR A 541 17.37 26.37 19.86
CA THR A 541 18.30 27.23 19.10
C THR A 541 19.27 26.39 18.26
N LYS A 542 19.96 26.99 17.28
CA LYS A 542 20.98 26.29 16.45
C LYS A 542 22.00 25.54 17.31
N LYS A 543 22.52 26.20 18.37
CA LYS A 543 23.47 25.60 19.31
C LYS A 543 22.88 24.41 20.08
N GLN A 544 21.66 24.57 20.62
CA GLN A 544 20.97 23.49 21.33
C GLN A 544 20.66 22.30 20.40
N GLN A 545 20.29 22.55 19.15
CA GLN A 545 20.06 21.48 18.18
C GLN A 545 21.35 20.76 17.79
N GLN A 546 22.45 21.49 17.58
CA GLN A 546 23.74 20.86 17.29
C GLN A 546 24.24 20.00 18.45
N GLU A 547 24.12 20.50 19.69
CA GLU A 547 24.61 19.82 20.88
C GLU A 547 23.74 18.61 21.28
N TRP A 548 22.42 18.72 21.15
CA TRP A 548 21.50 17.74 21.71
C TRP A 548 20.66 17.00 20.68
N LEU A 549 20.10 17.70 19.68
CA LEU A 549 19.21 17.08 18.70
C LEU A 549 19.97 16.14 17.76
N ILE A 550 21.14 16.56 17.23
CA ILE A 550 21.91 15.73 16.30
C ILE A 550 22.31 14.39 16.95
N PRO A 551 22.92 14.35 18.15
CA PRO A 551 23.26 13.07 18.77
C PRO A 551 22.04 12.17 19.09
N LEU A 552 20.88 12.77 19.40
CA LEU A 552 19.63 12.03 19.57
C LEU A 552 19.11 11.45 18.24
N LEU A 553 19.16 12.21 17.14
CA LEU A 553 18.78 11.74 15.80
C LEU A 553 19.72 10.63 15.29
N GLU A 554 20.99 10.66 15.68
CA GLU A 554 21.96 9.60 15.39
C GLU A 554 21.79 8.35 16.27
N GLY A 555 21.05 8.47 17.38
CA GLY A 555 20.87 7.42 18.38
C GLY A 555 22.07 7.19 19.30
N LYS A 556 23.02 8.15 19.37
CA LYS A 556 24.25 8.05 20.18
C LYS A 556 24.01 8.34 21.66
N ILE A 557 23.03 9.18 21.96
CA ILE A 557 22.62 9.49 23.34
C ILE A 557 21.12 9.23 23.49
N ARG A 558 20.68 9.19 24.74
CA ARG A 558 19.26 9.15 25.14
C ARG A 558 18.94 10.41 25.95
N SER A 559 17.65 10.64 26.15
CA SER A 559 17.12 11.78 26.87
C SER A 559 15.96 11.36 27.77
N ALA A 560 15.64 12.22 28.74
CA ALA A 560 14.48 12.07 29.60
C ALA A 560 13.74 13.39 29.79
N PHE A 561 12.48 13.31 30.22
CA PHE A 561 11.65 14.47 30.52
C PHE A 561 11.25 14.46 31.99
N ALA A 562 11.67 15.48 32.72
CA ALA A 562 11.54 15.58 34.16
C ALA A 562 10.51 16.67 34.49
N MET A 563 9.24 16.26 34.60
CA MET A 563 8.12 17.15 34.89
C MET A 563 7.44 16.80 36.21
N THR A 564 7.02 15.55 36.37
CA THR A 564 6.26 15.07 37.53
C THR A 564 7.08 15.17 38.82
N GLU A 565 6.43 15.63 39.88
CA GLU A 565 6.99 15.79 41.22
C GLU A 565 6.25 14.87 42.21
N PRO A 566 6.95 14.28 43.19
CA PRO A 566 6.31 13.38 44.15
C PRO A 566 5.44 14.13 45.18
N GLN A 567 5.78 15.38 45.50
CA GLN A 567 5.15 16.13 46.59
C GLN A 567 3.85 16.83 46.20
N VAL A 568 3.55 16.91 44.90
CA VAL A 568 2.40 17.65 44.37
C VAL A 568 1.65 16.84 43.32
N ALA A 569 0.34 17.06 43.24
CA ALA A 569 -0.52 16.46 42.23
C ALA A 569 -0.18 17.03 40.83
N SER A 570 0.77 16.39 40.16
CA SER A 570 1.37 16.85 38.90
C SER A 570 0.46 16.69 37.67
N SER A 571 -0.73 16.09 37.83
CA SER A 571 -1.77 16.06 36.80
C SER A 571 -2.27 17.47 36.46
N ASP A 572 -2.31 18.36 37.44
CA ASP A 572 -2.34 19.81 37.21
C ASP A 572 -0.91 20.35 37.17
N ALA A 573 -0.42 20.63 35.96
CA ALA A 573 0.92 21.17 35.72
C ALA A 573 1.19 22.51 36.42
N THR A 574 0.16 23.22 36.89
CA THR A 574 0.35 24.47 37.63
C THR A 574 0.88 24.25 39.06
N ASN A 575 0.72 23.03 39.59
CA ASN A 575 1.19 22.65 40.92
C ASN A 575 2.69 22.36 40.98
N ILE A 576 3.39 22.27 39.84
CA ILE A 576 4.85 22.07 39.80
C ILE A 576 5.57 23.14 40.62
N GLU A 577 6.50 22.75 41.48
CA GLU A 577 7.18 23.64 42.45
C GLU A 577 8.70 23.65 42.32
N CYS A 578 9.31 22.71 41.58
CA CYS A 578 10.75 22.71 41.31
C CYS A 578 11.21 24.10 40.82
N SER A 579 12.16 24.71 41.54
CA SER A 579 12.56 26.09 41.31
C SER A 579 13.69 26.18 40.29
N ILE A 580 13.61 27.18 39.43
CA ILE A 580 14.63 27.54 38.44
C ILE A 580 14.92 29.03 38.65
N SER A 581 15.97 29.34 39.42
CA SER A 581 16.31 30.72 39.77
C SER A 581 17.44 31.24 38.88
N ARG A 582 17.29 32.44 38.32
CA ARG A 582 18.34 33.06 37.50
C ARG A 582 19.39 33.74 38.38
N GLN A 583 20.66 33.45 38.13
CA GLN A 583 21.82 34.10 38.76
C GLN A 583 22.78 34.56 37.65
N GLY A 584 22.62 35.81 37.20
CA GLY A 584 23.42 36.39 36.12
C GLY A 584 23.25 35.64 34.79
N ASP A 585 24.34 35.00 34.35
CA ASP A 585 24.45 34.21 33.12
C ASP A 585 24.17 32.71 33.32
N SER A 586 23.66 32.32 34.48
CA SER A 586 23.32 30.93 34.82
C SER A 586 21.96 30.79 35.51
N TYR A 587 21.43 29.57 35.53
CA TYR A 587 20.27 29.18 36.35
C TYR A 587 20.70 28.18 37.42
N ILE A 588 20.05 28.24 38.58
CA ILE A 588 20.14 27.26 39.66
C ILE A 588 18.81 26.54 39.80
N ILE A 589 18.86 25.21 39.70
CA ILE A 589 17.70 24.34 39.72
C ILE A 589 17.68 23.55 41.03
N ASN A 590 16.55 23.59 41.74
CA ASN A 590 16.34 22.83 42.98
C ASN A 590 14.98 22.14 42.98
N GLY A 591 14.94 20.86 43.38
CA GLY A 591 13.71 20.11 43.54
C GLY A 591 13.85 18.61 43.33
N THR A 592 12.74 17.89 43.42
CA THR A 592 12.70 16.44 43.16
C THR A 592 11.73 16.14 42.04
N LYS A 593 12.16 15.34 41.07
CA LYS A 593 11.33 14.82 39.97
C LYS A 593 11.23 13.32 40.07
N TRP A 594 10.12 12.73 39.63
CA TRP A 594 9.97 11.27 39.59
C TRP A 594 9.22 10.85 38.33
N TRP A 595 9.21 9.54 38.05
CA TRP A 595 8.73 8.99 36.77
C TRP A 595 9.49 9.55 35.55
N THR A 596 10.77 9.90 35.75
CA THR A 596 11.64 10.40 34.68
C THR A 596 12.11 9.21 33.85
N SER A 597 11.32 8.87 32.84
CA SER A 597 11.52 7.68 32.00
C SER A 597 12.78 7.81 31.15
N GLY A 598 13.58 6.75 31.00
CA GLY A 598 14.83 6.76 30.25
C GLY A 598 16.05 7.25 31.04
N ALA A 599 15.88 7.84 32.22
CA ALA A 599 16.97 8.38 33.03
C ALA A 599 17.87 7.30 33.65
N MET A 600 17.42 6.05 33.68
CA MET A 600 18.24 4.93 34.17
C MET A 600 19.17 4.38 33.09
N ASP A 601 18.94 4.72 31.82
CA ASP A 601 19.77 4.26 30.71
C ASP A 601 21.13 4.95 30.77
N PRO A 602 22.26 4.21 30.69
CA PRO A 602 23.60 4.79 30.80
C PRO A 602 23.94 5.75 29.65
N ARG A 603 23.18 5.71 28.54
CA ARG A 603 23.30 6.64 27.41
C ARG A 603 22.49 7.93 27.63
N CYS A 604 21.67 8.02 28.69
CA CYS A 604 20.89 9.22 28.97
C CYS A 604 21.80 10.39 29.33
N ARG A 605 21.89 11.36 28.42
CA ARG A 605 22.69 12.58 28.60
C ARG A 605 21.84 13.81 28.78
N LEU A 606 20.67 13.89 28.17
CA LEU A 606 19.83 15.09 28.21
C LEU A 606 18.61 14.92 29.11
N LEU A 607 18.40 15.86 30.01
CA LEU A 607 17.14 16.07 30.72
C LEU A 607 16.49 17.35 30.18
N ILE A 608 15.23 17.26 29.76
CA ILE A 608 14.36 18.44 29.62
C ILE A 608 13.59 18.56 30.93
N VAL A 609 13.93 19.57 31.73
CA VAL A 609 13.36 19.79 33.07
C VAL A 609 12.32 20.90 33.02
N MET A 610 11.15 20.66 33.61
CA MET A 610 10.12 21.69 33.80
C MET A 610 10.10 22.16 35.26
N GLY A 611 10.14 23.47 35.48
CA GLY A 611 10.12 24.08 36.81
C GLY A 611 9.63 25.53 36.77
N LYS A 612 9.40 26.14 37.93
CA LYS A 612 8.97 27.53 38.07
C LYS A 612 10.17 28.48 38.02
N THR A 613 10.13 29.42 37.09
CA THR A 613 11.08 30.55 37.01
C THR A 613 10.57 31.79 37.74
N ASP A 614 9.25 31.95 37.85
CA ASP A 614 8.61 33.06 38.55
C ASP A 614 7.35 32.55 39.27
N PHE A 615 7.35 32.60 40.61
CA PHE A 615 6.23 32.14 41.44
C PHE A 615 5.07 33.15 41.52
N HIS A 616 5.29 34.38 41.06
CA HIS A 616 4.33 35.49 41.14
C HIS A 616 3.73 35.88 39.79
N ALA A 617 4.31 35.40 38.68
CA ALA A 617 3.71 35.55 37.35
C ALA A 617 2.30 34.95 37.27
N ALA A 618 1.54 35.31 36.22
CA ALA A 618 0.25 34.70 35.93
C ALA A 618 0.36 33.17 35.86
N LYS A 619 -0.63 32.44 36.41
CA LYS A 619 -0.58 30.97 36.66
C LYS A 619 -0.01 30.11 35.53
N HIS A 620 -0.29 30.43 34.27
CA HIS A 620 0.18 29.69 33.08
C HIS A 620 1.48 30.21 32.45
N LYS A 621 2.16 31.16 33.11
CA LYS A 621 3.44 31.76 32.73
C LYS A 621 4.52 31.61 33.80
N GLN A 622 4.25 30.83 34.86
CA GLN A 622 5.20 30.65 35.97
C GLN A 622 6.31 29.65 35.63
N GLN A 623 6.02 28.67 34.77
CA GLN A 623 6.89 27.56 34.45
C GLN A 623 7.68 27.77 33.17
N SER A 624 8.90 27.24 33.14
CA SER A 624 9.80 27.20 32.00
C SER A 624 10.30 25.77 31.76
N MET A 625 10.90 25.53 30.59
CA MET A 625 11.66 24.31 30.32
C MET A 625 13.13 24.64 30.13
N ILE A 626 14.01 23.82 30.69
CA ILE A 626 15.45 24.03 30.66
C ILE A 626 16.17 22.71 30.37
N LEU A 627 17.23 22.78 29.56
CA LEU A 627 18.09 21.64 29.21
C LEU A 627 19.13 21.42 30.30
N VAL A 628 19.28 20.19 30.78
CA VAL A 628 20.26 19.82 31.81
C VAL A 628 20.98 18.55 31.39
N ASP A 629 22.32 18.55 31.39
CA ASP A 629 23.08 17.30 31.21
C ASP A 629 22.92 16.43 32.46
N MET A 630 22.63 15.15 32.30
CA MET A 630 22.57 14.17 33.40
C MET A 630 23.85 14.17 34.25
N LYS A 631 25.00 14.53 33.67
CA LYS A 631 26.29 14.60 34.38
C LYS A 631 26.55 15.92 35.10
N THR A 632 25.62 16.88 35.04
CA THR A 632 25.79 18.17 35.72
C THR A 632 25.87 17.94 37.24
N PRO A 633 26.85 18.50 37.97
CA PRO A 633 26.92 18.39 39.42
C PRO A 633 25.60 18.80 40.10
N GLY A 634 25.18 18.02 41.09
CA GLY A 634 23.90 18.21 41.79
C GLY A 634 22.71 17.42 41.20
N VAL A 635 22.87 16.77 40.04
CA VAL A 635 21.88 15.84 39.51
C VAL A 635 22.12 14.45 40.12
N HIS A 636 21.16 13.96 40.89
CA HIS A 636 21.26 12.68 41.59
C HIS A 636 20.12 11.75 41.24
N VAL A 637 20.44 10.56 40.72
CA VAL A 637 19.49 9.45 40.61
C VAL A 637 19.31 8.85 42.00
N LYS A 638 18.14 9.04 42.60
CA LYS A 638 17.85 8.54 43.96
C LYS A 638 17.51 7.05 43.95
N ARG A 639 16.66 6.62 43.01
CA ARG A 639 16.27 5.20 42.83
C ARG A 639 15.51 4.99 41.51
N PRO A 640 15.49 3.75 40.97
CA PRO A 640 14.50 3.34 40.00
C PRO A 640 13.12 3.16 40.64
N LEU A 641 12.07 3.28 39.84
CA LEU A 641 10.68 3.03 40.19
C LEU A 641 10.20 1.78 39.46
N MET A 642 9.33 1.00 40.13
CA MET A 642 8.77 -0.22 39.59
C MET A 642 7.29 -0.04 39.24
N VAL A 643 6.85 -0.72 38.19
CA VAL A 643 5.45 -0.81 37.77
C VAL A 643 5.04 -2.29 37.82
N PHE A 644 4.21 -2.67 38.78
CA PHE A 644 3.78 -4.07 38.99
C PHE A 644 4.93 -5.09 39.01
N GLY A 645 6.10 -4.73 39.55
CA GLY A 645 7.25 -5.63 39.59
C GLY A 645 8.28 -5.42 38.47
N PHE A 646 7.94 -4.68 37.41
CA PHE A 646 8.85 -4.36 36.31
C PHE A 646 9.59 -3.06 36.59
N ASP A 647 10.93 -3.04 36.47
CA ASP A 647 11.75 -1.83 36.55
C ASP A 647 12.11 -1.26 35.15
N ASP A 648 11.65 -1.92 34.09
CA ASP A 648 11.80 -1.55 32.67
C ASP A 648 13.27 -1.31 32.25
N ALA A 649 14.22 -1.99 32.88
CA ALA A 649 15.63 -1.83 32.59
C ALA A 649 16.00 -2.27 31.14
N PRO A 650 16.96 -1.59 30.46
CA PRO A 650 17.74 -0.45 30.95
C PRO A 650 17.03 0.91 30.83
N HIS A 651 15.84 0.97 30.23
CA HIS A 651 15.09 2.22 30.03
C HIS A 651 14.74 2.88 31.36
N GLY A 652 13.99 2.16 32.19
CA GLY A 652 13.61 2.51 33.56
C GLY A 652 12.90 3.84 33.78
N HIS A 653 12.54 4.06 35.04
CA HIS A 653 11.89 5.28 35.52
C HIS A 653 12.60 5.76 36.78
N ALA A 654 13.19 6.95 36.75
CA ALA A 654 13.98 7.46 37.89
C ALA A 654 13.20 8.45 38.77
N GLU A 655 13.46 8.39 40.06
CA GLU A 655 13.36 9.53 40.98
C GLU A 655 14.69 10.29 40.95
N LEU A 656 14.66 11.56 40.54
CA LEU A 656 15.80 12.46 40.42
C LEU A 656 15.72 13.58 41.44
N VAL A 657 16.84 13.91 42.07
CA VAL A 657 17.02 15.10 42.91
C VAL A 657 17.93 16.07 42.17
N PHE A 658 17.51 17.34 42.13
CA PHE A 658 18.30 18.46 41.65
C PHE A 658 18.67 19.29 42.88
N GLU A 659 19.95 19.28 43.23
CA GLU A 659 20.50 20.02 44.37
C GLU A 659 21.52 21.04 43.87
N ASN A 660 21.10 22.31 43.82
CA ASN A 660 21.90 23.44 43.36
C ASN A 660 22.52 23.23 41.97
N VAL A 661 21.78 22.58 41.07
CA VAL A 661 22.25 22.27 39.72
C VAL A 661 22.39 23.58 38.94
N ARG A 662 23.63 23.91 38.58
CA ARG A 662 23.97 25.15 37.85
C ARG A 662 24.13 24.86 36.36
N VAL A 663 23.34 25.54 35.53
CA VAL A 663 23.44 25.47 34.07
C VAL A 663 23.52 26.86 33.43
N PRO A 664 24.13 27.03 32.25
CA PRO A 664 24.19 28.33 31.58
C PRO A 664 22.79 28.87 31.20
N ALA A 665 22.64 30.19 31.12
CA ALA A 665 21.36 30.82 30.80
C ALA A 665 20.80 30.45 29.41
N ASN A 666 21.69 30.14 28.46
CA ASN A 666 21.29 29.68 27.12
C ASN A 666 20.72 28.26 27.09
N ASN A 667 20.68 27.53 28.22
CA ASN A 667 20.00 26.24 28.32
C ASN A 667 18.48 26.37 28.43
N ILE A 668 17.95 27.57 28.68
CA ILE A 668 16.51 27.81 28.66
C ILE A 668 15.94 27.53 27.25
N LEU A 669 14.83 26.81 27.17
CA LEU A 669 14.15 26.54 25.91
C LEU A 669 13.13 27.64 25.63
N LEU A 670 13.22 28.25 24.44
CA LEU A 670 12.36 29.34 23.93
C LEU A 670 12.39 30.65 24.74
N GLY A 671 12.34 30.58 26.07
CA GLY A 671 12.38 31.72 26.99
C GLY A 671 11.66 31.42 28.31
N GLU A 672 11.84 32.31 29.28
CA GLU A 672 11.16 32.21 30.59
C GLU A 672 9.63 32.32 30.46
N GLY A 673 8.91 31.56 31.29
CA GLY A 673 7.46 31.50 31.33
C GLY A 673 6.80 30.77 30.14
N ARG A 674 7.59 30.13 29.27
CA ARG A 674 7.09 29.43 28.07
C ARG A 674 6.89 27.92 28.27
N GLY A 675 6.98 27.42 29.50
CA GLY A 675 6.89 25.99 29.80
C GLY A 675 5.57 25.35 29.38
N PHE A 676 4.43 26.01 29.65
CA PHE A 676 3.12 25.50 29.21
C PHE A 676 2.97 25.41 27.69
N GLU A 677 3.51 26.39 26.96
CA GLU A 677 3.47 26.39 25.50
C GLU A 677 4.26 25.22 24.91
N ILE A 678 5.48 24.99 25.42
CA ILE A 678 6.32 23.88 24.98
C ILE A 678 5.67 22.54 25.34
N ALA A 679 5.12 22.40 26.54
CA ALA A 679 4.42 21.19 26.98
C ALA A 679 3.23 20.85 26.07
N GLN A 680 2.40 21.85 25.73
CA GLN A 680 1.27 21.66 24.81
C GLN A 680 1.73 21.28 23.40
N GLY A 681 2.83 21.88 22.91
CA GLY A 681 3.43 21.54 21.61
C GLY A 681 3.95 20.10 21.55
N ARG A 682 4.60 19.65 22.63
CA ARG A 682 5.15 18.29 22.79
C ARG A 682 4.07 17.22 22.88
N LEU A 683 3.07 17.43 23.74
CA LEU A 683 2.17 16.36 24.18
C LEU A 683 1.13 15.95 23.13
N GLY A 684 0.87 16.75 22.10
CA GLY A 684 -0.09 16.42 21.04
C GLY A 684 0.30 15.15 20.25
N PRO A 685 1.37 15.20 19.43
CA PRO A 685 1.84 14.04 18.67
C PRO A 685 2.28 12.87 19.57
N GLY A 686 2.93 13.15 20.71
CA GLY A 686 3.40 12.12 21.65
C GLY A 686 2.29 11.21 22.16
N ARG A 687 1.15 11.79 22.60
CA ARG A 687 -0.03 11.04 23.04
C ARG A 687 -0.54 10.11 21.96
N LEU A 688 -0.60 10.60 20.72
CA LEU A 688 -1.09 9.85 19.59
C LEU A 688 -0.18 8.65 19.25
N HIS A 689 1.14 8.83 19.31
CA HIS A 689 2.11 7.74 19.09
C HIS A 689 1.92 6.60 20.11
N HIS A 690 1.67 6.94 21.38
CA HIS A 690 1.34 5.92 22.40
C HIS A 690 0.05 5.17 22.08
N CYS A 691 -1.00 5.89 21.67
CA CYS A 691 -2.27 5.25 21.28
C CYS A 691 -2.09 4.28 20.10
N MET A 692 -1.31 4.67 19.08
CA MET A 692 -1.03 3.82 17.92
C MET A 692 -0.26 2.56 18.31
N ARG A 693 0.74 2.66 19.20
CA ARG A 693 1.48 1.49 19.70
C ARG A 693 0.58 0.54 20.51
N LEU A 694 -0.40 1.07 21.25
CA LEU A 694 -1.35 0.25 22.02
C LEU A 694 -2.28 -0.58 21.14
N ILE A 695 -2.64 -0.10 19.94
CA ILE A 695 -3.31 -0.95 18.93
C ILE A 695 -2.44 -2.16 18.58
N GLY A 696 -1.14 -1.92 18.38
CA GLY A 696 -0.14 -2.96 18.13
C GLY A 696 -0.03 -4.00 19.24
N ALA A 697 0.07 -3.54 20.49
CA ALA A 697 0.11 -4.40 21.66
C ALA A 697 -1.15 -5.28 21.76
N ALA A 698 -2.33 -4.69 21.56
CA ALA A 698 -3.60 -5.42 21.53
C ALA A 698 -3.64 -6.46 20.40
N GLU A 699 -3.18 -6.14 19.18
CA GLU A 699 -3.10 -7.12 18.08
C GLU A 699 -2.14 -8.26 18.36
N ARG A 700 -1.03 -8.00 19.06
CA ARG A 700 -0.11 -9.05 19.50
C ARG A 700 -0.78 -9.96 20.54
N GLY A 701 -1.51 -9.36 21.48
CA GLY A 701 -2.35 -10.07 22.45
C GLY A 701 -3.38 -10.96 21.77
N MET A 702 -4.16 -10.42 20.82
CA MET A 702 -5.16 -11.16 20.03
C MET A 702 -4.56 -12.36 19.30
N GLN A 703 -3.41 -12.16 18.65
CA GLN A 703 -2.73 -13.23 17.91
C GLN A 703 -2.33 -14.39 18.83
N ILE A 704 -1.65 -14.07 19.93
CA ILE A 704 -1.14 -15.09 20.86
C ILE A 704 -2.30 -15.76 21.61
N MET A 705 -3.35 -15.01 21.97
CA MET A 705 -4.61 -15.54 22.53
C MET A 705 -5.24 -16.59 21.61
N ALA A 706 -5.41 -16.27 20.32
CA ALA A 706 -5.99 -17.19 19.34
C ALA A 706 -5.13 -18.45 19.14
N GLN A 707 -3.81 -18.28 19.01
CA GLN A 707 -2.87 -19.40 18.89
C GLN A 707 -2.97 -20.35 20.08
N ARG A 708 -2.98 -19.81 21.30
CA ARG A 708 -3.14 -20.60 22.52
C ARG A 708 -4.47 -21.33 22.57
N ALA A 709 -5.55 -20.66 22.19
CA ALA A 709 -6.89 -21.24 22.23
C ALA A 709 -7.07 -22.41 21.26
N LEU A 710 -6.40 -22.36 20.10
CA LEU A 710 -6.39 -23.43 19.09
C LEU A 710 -5.50 -24.62 19.45
N GLN A 711 -4.56 -24.46 20.39
CA GLN A 711 -3.58 -25.49 20.75
C GLN A 711 -3.91 -26.20 22.08
N ARG A 712 -4.74 -25.61 22.95
CA ARG A 712 -4.97 -26.14 24.29
C ARG A 712 -6.38 -26.67 24.50
N ARG A 713 -6.47 -27.87 25.11
CA ARG A 713 -7.74 -28.50 25.52
C ARG A 713 -8.02 -28.34 27.01
N VAL A 714 -9.28 -28.08 27.33
CA VAL A 714 -9.87 -28.07 28.68
C VAL A 714 -11.24 -28.73 28.63
N PHE A 715 -11.55 -29.58 29.60
CA PHE A 715 -12.83 -30.31 29.67
C PHE A 715 -13.22 -31.01 28.35
N GLY A 716 -12.25 -31.69 27.72
CA GLY A 716 -12.46 -32.46 26.48
C GLY A 716 -12.47 -31.65 25.17
N LYS A 717 -12.56 -30.32 25.21
CA LYS A 717 -12.63 -29.43 24.03
C LYS A 717 -11.45 -28.49 23.95
N LEU A 718 -11.13 -27.98 22.76
CA LEU A 718 -10.21 -26.85 22.62
C LEU A 718 -10.81 -25.62 23.31
N ILE A 719 -9.98 -24.71 23.82
CA ILE A 719 -10.47 -23.43 24.33
C ILE A 719 -11.23 -22.67 23.24
N ALA A 720 -10.77 -22.78 21.97
CA ALA A 720 -11.44 -22.20 20.81
C ALA A 720 -12.87 -22.74 20.56
N GLU A 721 -13.22 -23.91 21.09
CA GLU A 721 -14.55 -24.53 20.97
C GLU A 721 -15.48 -24.18 22.15
N GLN A 722 -14.98 -23.44 23.15
CA GLN A 722 -15.78 -23.00 24.29
C GLN A 722 -16.61 -21.76 23.89
N GLY A 723 -17.92 -21.83 24.07
CA GLY A 723 -18.85 -20.80 23.58
C GLY A 723 -18.58 -19.40 24.13
N SER A 724 -18.19 -19.28 25.40
CA SER A 724 -17.83 -17.99 26.02
C SER A 724 -16.59 -17.36 25.39
N PHE A 725 -15.58 -18.16 25.06
CA PHE A 725 -14.34 -17.68 24.45
C PHE A 725 -14.58 -17.05 23.08
N LEU A 726 -15.39 -17.68 22.21
CA LEU A 726 -15.70 -17.13 20.88
C LEU A 726 -16.38 -15.75 20.97
N SER A 727 -17.30 -15.59 21.93
CA SER A 727 -17.97 -14.31 22.18
C SER A 727 -16.99 -13.24 22.66
N ASP A 728 -16.13 -13.57 23.63
CA ASP A 728 -15.17 -12.62 24.20
C ASP A 728 -14.10 -12.20 23.19
N MET A 729 -13.60 -13.15 22.39
CA MET A 729 -12.67 -12.86 21.30
C MET A 729 -13.30 -11.95 20.23
N ALA A 730 -14.59 -12.14 19.91
CA ALA A 730 -15.31 -11.28 18.99
C ALA A 730 -15.48 -9.85 19.53
N LYS A 731 -15.83 -9.69 20.82
CA LYS A 731 -15.91 -8.38 21.48
C LYS A 731 -14.56 -7.65 21.46
N CYS A 732 -13.48 -8.36 21.78
CA CYS A 732 -12.12 -7.82 21.71
C CYS A 732 -11.79 -7.30 20.31
N ARG A 733 -12.12 -8.06 19.26
CA ARG A 733 -11.92 -7.62 17.86
C ARG A 733 -12.72 -6.36 17.55
N VAL A 734 -13.99 -6.29 17.97
CA VAL A 734 -14.84 -5.11 17.75
C VAL A 734 -14.26 -3.86 18.44
N GLU A 735 -13.90 -3.96 19.71
CA GLU A 735 -13.34 -2.81 20.45
C GLU A 735 -11.98 -2.36 19.91
N LEU A 736 -11.14 -3.31 19.48
CA LEU A 736 -9.87 -3.02 18.83
C LEU A 736 -10.08 -2.24 17.52
N GLU A 737 -10.98 -2.68 16.63
CA GLU A 737 -11.25 -1.95 15.38
C GLU A 737 -11.87 -0.57 15.61
N LYS A 738 -12.83 -0.43 16.54
CA LYS A 738 -13.41 0.87 16.92
C LYS A 738 -12.32 1.85 17.37
N THR A 739 -11.44 1.38 18.24
CA THR A 739 -10.36 2.18 18.80
C THR A 739 -9.31 2.51 17.76
N ARG A 740 -8.95 1.57 16.86
CA ARG A 740 -8.05 1.83 15.73
C ARG A 740 -8.58 2.96 14.86
N LEU A 741 -9.86 2.90 14.46
CA LEU A 741 -10.46 3.94 13.62
C LEU A 741 -10.49 5.31 14.34
N LEU A 742 -10.78 5.35 15.64
CA LEU A 742 -10.70 6.58 16.44
C LEU A 742 -9.29 7.16 16.46
N VAL A 743 -8.26 6.32 16.62
CA VAL A 743 -6.85 6.75 16.62
C VAL A 743 -6.43 7.25 15.23
N LEU A 744 -6.84 6.58 14.15
CA LEU A 744 -6.56 7.02 12.77
C LEU A 744 -7.29 8.34 12.45
N GLU A 745 -8.53 8.51 12.92
CA GLU A 745 -9.25 9.79 12.80
C GLU A 745 -8.54 10.91 13.59
N ALA A 746 -8.05 10.63 14.80
CA ALA A 746 -7.29 11.59 15.58
C ALA A 746 -6.00 12.02 14.86
N ALA A 747 -5.32 11.07 14.19
CA ALA A 747 -4.13 11.33 13.40
C ALA A 747 -4.42 12.19 12.17
N ASP A 748 -5.47 11.86 11.42
CA ASP A 748 -5.93 12.64 10.27
C ASP A 748 -6.35 14.07 10.66
N GLN A 749 -7.09 14.23 11.78
CA GLN A 749 -7.45 15.56 12.27
C GLN A 749 -6.23 16.35 12.75
N LEU A 750 -5.24 15.70 13.36
CA LEU A 750 -4.00 16.36 13.74
C LEU A 750 -3.23 16.86 12.50
N ASP A 751 -3.14 16.02 11.46
CA ASP A 751 -2.52 16.36 10.17
C ASP A 751 -3.23 17.54 9.49
N ARG A 752 -4.57 17.54 9.45
CA ARG A 752 -5.37 18.56 8.74
C ARG A 752 -5.59 19.86 9.52
N LEU A 753 -5.82 19.76 10.83
CA LEU A 753 -6.32 20.88 11.66
C LEU A 753 -5.31 21.40 12.67
N GLY A 754 -4.23 20.65 12.91
CA GLY A 754 -3.23 20.94 13.93
C GLY A 754 -3.72 20.69 15.36
N ASN A 755 -2.77 20.69 16.30
CA ASN A 755 -2.97 20.24 17.68
C ASN A 755 -4.11 20.95 18.42
N LYS A 756 -4.24 22.28 18.26
CA LYS A 756 -5.27 23.07 18.98
C LYS A 756 -6.70 22.66 18.63
N LYS A 757 -6.98 22.39 17.35
CA LYS A 757 -8.32 21.99 16.88
C LYS A 757 -8.58 20.50 17.10
N ALA A 758 -7.54 19.67 16.95
CA ALA A 758 -7.63 18.22 17.18
C ALA A 758 -7.66 17.82 18.67
N ARG A 759 -7.52 18.76 19.61
CA ARG A 759 -7.40 18.47 21.07
C ARG A 759 -8.50 17.56 21.63
N GLY A 760 -9.75 17.70 21.15
CA GLY A 760 -10.87 16.91 21.65
C GLY A 760 -10.76 15.44 21.25
N ILE A 761 -10.44 15.17 19.99
CA ILE A 761 -10.30 13.79 19.50
C ILE A 761 -9.01 13.12 20.00
N LEU A 762 -7.94 13.89 20.19
CA LEU A 762 -6.73 13.39 20.83
C LEU A 762 -7.00 12.94 22.28
N ALA A 763 -7.81 13.69 23.02
CA ALA A 763 -8.25 13.31 24.36
C ALA A 763 -9.11 12.02 24.32
N MET A 764 -10.04 11.90 23.37
CA MET A 764 -10.84 10.68 23.19
C MET A 764 -9.96 9.45 22.90
N ALA A 765 -9.02 9.57 21.96
CA ALA A 765 -8.08 8.51 21.64
C ALA A 765 -7.21 8.11 22.84
N LYS A 766 -6.73 9.09 23.62
CA LYS A 766 -5.90 8.87 24.81
C LYS A 766 -6.62 8.14 25.93
N VAL A 767 -7.95 8.25 26.03
CA VAL A 767 -8.76 7.46 26.96
C VAL A 767 -9.06 6.08 26.38
N ALA A 768 -9.50 5.99 25.12
CA ALA A 768 -9.96 4.75 24.52
C ALA A 768 -8.84 3.72 24.32
N ALA A 769 -7.69 4.13 23.80
CA ALA A 769 -6.59 3.23 23.43
C ALA A 769 -6.04 2.38 24.59
N PRO A 770 -5.67 2.94 25.76
CA PRO A 770 -5.16 2.13 26.86
C PRO A 770 -6.24 1.24 27.47
N ASN A 771 -7.49 1.68 27.55
CA ASN A 771 -8.59 0.87 28.10
C ASN A 771 -8.89 -0.34 27.20
N MET A 772 -8.96 -0.15 25.87
CA MET A 772 -9.11 -1.25 24.91
C MET A 772 -7.94 -2.23 24.99
N ALA A 773 -6.70 -1.73 25.02
CA ALA A 773 -5.53 -2.61 25.07
C ALA A 773 -5.51 -3.45 26.36
N LEU A 774 -5.89 -2.87 27.50
CA LEU A 774 -6.00 -3.60 28.76
C LEU A 774 -7.05 -4.71 28.70
N GLU A 775 -8.23 -4.43 28.13
CA GLU A 775 -9.29 -5.44 27.98
C GLU A 775 -8.81 -6.63 27.14
N VAL A 776 -8.24 -6.35 25.96
CA VAL A 776 -7.73 -7.38 25.05
C VAL A 776 -6.59 -8.18 25.68
N LEU A 777 -5.62 -7.51 26.30
CA LEU A 777 -4.46 -8.15 26.91
C LEU A 777 -4.84 -8.96 28.15
N ASP A 778 -5.79 -8.49 28.96
CA ASP A 778 -6.31 -9.24 30.11
C ASP A 778 -6.99 -10.54 29.68
N ARG A 779 -7.82 -10.50 28.62
CA ARG A 779 -8.40 -11.72 28.03
C ARG A 779 -7.32 -12.66 27.50
N ALA A 780 -6.29 -12.13 26.85
CA ALA A 780 -5.16 -12.94 26.38
C ALA A 780 -4.43 -13.62 27.55
N ILE A 781 -4.19 -12.90 28.65
CA ILE A 781 -3.61 -13.45 29.89
C ILE A 781 -4.49 -14.57 30.43
N GLN A 782 -5.80 -14.35 30.54
CA GLN A 782 -6.76 -15.34 31.05
C GLN A 782 -6.73 -16.65 30.25
N VAL A 783 -6.66 -16.57 28.92
CA VAL A 783 -6.57 -17.74 28.02
C VAL A 783 -5.26 -18.52 28.19
N HIS A 784 -4.19 -17.85 28.63
CA HIS A 784 -2.92 -18.50 28.93
C HIS A 784 -2.86 -19.13 30.33
N GLY A 785 -3.81 -18.79 31.22
CA GLY A 785 -3.80 -19.20 32.62
C GLY A 785 -2.54 -18.70 33.33
N GLY A 786 -1.91 -19.56 34.14
CA GLY A 786 -0.69 -19.20 34.88
C GLY A 786 0.46 -18.69 34.01
N ALA A 787 0.58 -19.16 32.76
CA ALA A 787 1.62 -18.68 31.84
C ALA A 787 1.41 -17.22 31.43
N GLY A 788 0.16 -16.73 31.41
CA GLY A 788 -0.18 -15.37 30.98
C GLY A 788 0.35 -14.29 31.92
N VAL A 789 0.45 -14.60 33.22
CA VAL A 789 0.99 -13.68 34.24
C VAL A 789 2.50 -13.87 34.47
N SER A 790 3.12 -14.84 33.79
CA SER A 790 4.55 -15.14 33.92
C SER A 790 5.39 -14.42 32.86
N SER A 791 6.72 -14.47 33.02
CA SER A 791 7.68 -13.97 32.03
C SER A 791 7.87 -14.87 30.80
N ASP A 792 7.23 -16.05 30.77
CA ASP A 792 7.29 -16.95 29.60
C ASP A 792 6.54 -16.38 28.38
N THR A 793 5.74 -15.32 28.59
CA THR A 793 5.05 -14.60 27.52
C THR A 793 5.27 -13.09 27.67
N VAL A 794 5.08 -12.36 26.57
CA VAL A 794 5.15 -10.89 26.58
C VAL A 794 3.88 -10.22 27.15
N LEU A 795 2.84 -11.00 27.47
CA LEU A 795 1.51 -10.48 27.77
C LEU A 795 1.49 -9.59 29.02
N ALA A 796 2.11 -10.05 30.11
CA ALA A 796 2.18 -9.29 31.37
C ALA A 796 2.86 -7.92 31.17
N HIS A 797 3.99 -7.88 30.45
CA HIS A 797 4.73 -6.63 30.23
C HIS A 797 3.96 -5.65 29.32
N LEU A 798 3.33 -6.16 28.26
CA LEU A 798 2.46 -5.35 27.41
C LEU A 798 1.27 -4.79 28.19
N TRP A 799 0.65 -5.59 29.07
CA TRP A 799 -0.47 -5.17 29.91
C TRP A 799 -0.05 -4.09 30.90
N VAL A 800 1.10 -4.24 31.57
CA VAL A 800 1.64 -3.24 32.51
C VAL A 800 1.94 -1.92 31.81
N THR A 801 2.48 -1.98 30.59
CA THR A 801 2.71 -0.80 29.75
C THR A 801 1.39 -0.09 29.41
N ALA A 802 0.36 -0.85 29.00
CA ALA A 802 -0.97 -0.31 28.73
C ALA A 802 -1.60 0.32 29.99
N ARG A 803 -1.41 -0.30 31.17
CA ARG A 803 -1.95 0.22 32.44
C ARG A 803 -1.30 1.55 32.82
N THR A 804 0.00 1.67 32.61
CA THR A 804 0.77 2.89 32.86
C THR A 804 0.28 4.04 31.98
N LEU A 805 -0.09 3.75 30.74
CA LEU A 805 -0.57 4.74 29.77
C LEU A 805 -1.98 5.29 30.07
N ARG A 806 -2.70 4.78 31.07
CA ARG A 806 -3.88 5.46 31.65
C ARG A 806 -3.52 6.62 32.58
N ILE A 807 -2.25 6.75 32.96
CA ILE A 807 -1.73 7.76 33.90
C ILE A 807 -0.71 8.67 33.19
N ALA A 808 0.24 8.08 32.48
CA ALA A 808 1.26 8.81 31.73
C ALA A 808 0.64 9.73 30.66
N ASP A 809 1.30 10.87 30.38
CA ASP A 809 0.84 11.94 29.49
C ASP A 809 -0.55 12.54 29.81
N GLY A 810 -0.98 12.38 31.06
CA GLY A 810 -2.24 12.86 31.61
C GLY A 810 -3.18 11.69 31.92
N PRO A 811 -3.73 11.60 33.15
CA PRO A 811 -4.70 10.59 33.52
C PRO A 811 -5.97 10.64 32.68
N ASP A 812 -6.65 9.50 32.53
CA ASP A 812 -7.92 9.39 31.80
C ASP A 812 -8.93 10.45 32.25
N GLU A 813 -9.04 10.72 33.55
CA GLU A 813 -10.00 11.66 34.13
C GLU A 813 -9.76 13.11 33.66
N VAL A 814 -8.49 13.50 33.46
CA VAL A 814 -8.15 14.84 32.93
C VAL A 814 -8.58 14.97 31.47
N HIS A 815 -8.43 13.90 30.69
CA HIS A 815 -8.86 13.87 29.29
C HIS A 815 -10.39 13.81 29.18
N LEU A 816 -11.07 13.03 30.02
CA LEU A 816 -12.53 13.02 30.14
C LEU A 816 -13.09 14.40 30.49
N GLY A 817 -12.47 15.12 31.43
CA GLY A 817 -12.83 16.50 31.74
C GLY A 817 -12.66 17.45 30.54
N THR A 818 -11.62 17.24 29.73
CA THR A 818 -11.42 18.01 28.48
C THR A 818 -12.53 17.71 27.46
N ILE A 819 -12.89 16.44 27.28
CA ILE A 819 -13.96 16.01 26.37
C ILE A 819 -15.30 16.62 26.81
N ALA A 820 -15.66 16.46 28.09
CA ALA A 820 -16.90 16.99 28.64
C ALA A 820 -17.00 18.52 28.50
N LYS A 821 -15.89 19.24 28.79
CA LYS A 821 -15.84 20.70 28.63
C LYS A 821 -16.09 21.14 27.18
N LEU A 822 -15.50 20.43 26.21
CA LEU A 822 -15.70 20.73 24.79
C LEU A 822 -17.13 20.46 24.34
N GLU A 823 -17.73 19.38 24.82
CA GLU A 823 -19.10 19.02 24.48
C GLU A 823 -20.11 20.02 25.03
N LEU A 824 -19.94 20.43 26.29
CA LEU A 824 -20.76 21.50 26.89
C LEU A 824 -20.55 22.86 26.22
N GLN A 825 -19.37 23.14 25.67
CA GLN A 825 -19.14 24.35 24.89
C GLN A 825 -19.88 24.33 23.55
N ARG A 826 -19.96 23.17 22.89
CA ARG A 826 -20.73 23.01 21.64
C ARG A 826 -22.23 23.22 21.85
N ALA A 827 -22.77 22.74 22.96
CA ALA A 827 -24.19 22.91 23.29
C ALA A 827 -24.62 24.36 23.58
N LYS A 828 -23.65 25.27 23.80
CA LYS A 828 -23.90 26.70 24.04
C LYS A 828 -23.79 27.56 22.77
N LEU A 829 -23.35 26.97 21.66
CA LEU A 829 -23.28 27.57 20.33
C LEU A 829 -24.54 27.19 19.55
#